data_AF-A0A8K1G251-F1
#
_entry.id   AF-A0A8K1G251-F1
#
_cell.length_a   1.000
_cell.length_b   1.000
_cell.length_c   1.000
_cell.angle_alpha   90.00
_cell.angle_beta   90.00
_cell.angle_gamma   90.00
#
_symmetry.space_group_name_H-M   'P 1'
#
loop_
_entity.id
_entity.type
_entity.pdbx_description
1 polymer ?
#
loop_
_entity_poly.entity_id
_entity_poly.type
_entity_poly.pdbx_seq_one_letter_code
_entity_poly.pdbx_strand_id
1 'polypeptide(L)'
;MPVWPCVTYWVPVNPDGARPSQSWWPLWVTLCLGAALAVDRSNFKTCEQSGFCRRQRRIQPGNSPYRALLESLELGPDVAKIQLVNEVTQVPLLLEVWGLSGNMTRLRIQELAPLRPRFQVPDVLLGEPPAERLEVTGRDEGTLELSLGTGGHRLLVTERPFRLDLLRHRELLCSVNARGLLVFEHQRRRRDSLADKVSSVWDKIKSLFRRDPPKDPPGEEGAAQEGPEDSTGSTQSEKPADPPAEPEEEPGAWEETFKTHTDSKPYGPTSVGLDFSLPGFEHVYGIPEHADNLRLCSTEGGDPYRLYNLDVFQYELFNPMALYGSVPLLLAHRPRLSLGIFWLNAAETWVDIGSNTAGKTLFGKLLDYMQGGGETPQTEVRWMSESGVIDVFLLLGPRPADVTAQYARLTGTQALPPLFSLGYHQSRWNYQDEADVEAVEKGFEEHELPLDVIWLDIEHADGKRYFTWDPAKFPNPRGMLEHLAARKRRMVSIVDPHIKVDGGYRVHSELRARGLYVKTKDGNDYEGWCWPGSSAYPDFTNPEMREWWANMFAFDQYEGSTEALYTWNDMNEPSVFSGPEVTMHKDARHFGGWEHRELHNIYGLYVHQATAEGQIRRSGGRLRPFVLSRAFFAGSQRYGAVWTGDNTADWDHLRISIPMCLSFGLAGLAFCGADVGGFFQNPGPELQVRWYQAGAFQPFFRAHAHLDTARREPWLLRPEHLDMVRAALRRRYALLPLWYTAFYRCHRQGIPVMRPLWMEFPDDSHTFAMDDQYLLDRVLLVHPVTESGARGVNVYLPGEGEVWYDDETHEQYRAPQTLYVPVTLSSIPVYQRGGTVIPRQDRPRRSTEAMKGDPFTLYVALSLQGTAQGELYLDDGISFDYATKNEFLHRHFHFANGTLTSSSADPRGSMSTPAWLERVVILGVGRPESAMLTTHGRPCPCPPPEAERRRGRSGGSPGGEGAALPPIYVVTPTYARPVQKAELVRLSQTLLHVPALHWVVVEDAAAPSALVGGVLAASGVSFTHLSAETPPDLRGGPGAPSWLFPRGAEQRNRALRWLRDTRGRDEPGVVYFADDDNTYSLRLFEEMRSTRGVSVWPVGLVGGLRLERPLVSGGRVVGFHTGWRPERPFPLDMAGFAVGLRLLLAHPRARFDPRAERGFLESSFLGGLVTPAQLEPRADNCTQVLVWHTRTEKPKLRQEEQLQRQGRGSDPDIEV
;
A
#
# COMPACT_ATOMS: atom_id res chain seq x y z
N MET A 1 43.03 -10.79 -3.72
CA MET A 1 42.94 -12.05 -4.48
C MET A 1 42.08 -11.79 -5.73
N PRO A 2 42.20 -12.55 -6.83
CA PRO A 2 41.84 -12.05 -8.15
C PRO A 2 40.32 -11.86 -8.37
N VAL A 3 40.01 -10.72 -8.98
CA VAL A 3 38.67 -10.29 -9.43
C VAL A 3 38.09 -11.27 -10.46
N TRP A 4 36.80 -11.54 -10.39
CA TRP A 4 36.01 -12.17 -11.45
C TRP A 4 35.03 -11.14 -12.04
N PRO A 5 35.08 -10.85 -13.36
CA PRO A 5 34.11 -9.98 -14.01
C PRO A 5 32.87 -10.75 -14.49
N CYS A 6 31.75 -10.06 -14.65
CA CYS A 6 30.52 -10.60 -15.24
C CYS A 6 30.75 -11.03 -16.70
N VAL A 7 30.23 -12.20 -17.10
CA VAL A 7 30.19 -12.65 -18.49
C VAL A 7 28.83 -13.28 -18.81
N THR A 8 28.17 -12.76 -19.84
CA THR A 8 26.93 -13.31 -20.42
C THR A 8 27.16 -14.67 -21.06
N TYR A 9 26.25 -15.62 -20.84
CA TYR A 9 26.31 -16.94 -21.49
C TYR A 9 25.98 -16.87 -22.99
N TRP A 10 26.99 -17.13 -23.83
CA TRP A 10 26.82 -17.65 -25.18
C TRP A 10 27.38 -19.08 -25.23
N VAL A 11 26.66 -20.01 -25.86
CA VAL A 11 27.01 -21.44 -25.90
C VAL A 11 27.56 -21.83 -27.27
N PRO A 12 28.84 -22.25 -27.36
CA PRO A 12 29.33 -23.09 -28.45
C PRO A 12 29.18 -24.57 -28.07
N VAL A 13 28.53 -25.34 -28.94
CA VAL A 13 28.47 -26.82 -28.85
C VAL A 13 29.71 -27.39 -29.53
N ASN A 14 30.44 -28.32 -28.90
CA ASN A 14 30.55 -29.75 -29.28
C ASN A 14 31.48 -30.51 -28.27
N PRO A 15 32.08 -31.71 -28.51
CA PRO A 15 31.97 -32.76 -27.51
C PRO A 15 33.32 -33.21 -26.90
N ASP A 16 33.26 -33.85 -25.73
CA ASP A 16 33.80 -35.20 -25.55
C ASP A 16 33.43 -35.80 -24.19
N GLY A 17 33.36 -37.13 -24.10
CA GLY A 17 32.86 -37.85 -22.93
C GLY A 17 33.95 -38.54 -22.11
N ALA A 18 34.20 -38.07 -20.88
CA ALA A 18 34.98 -38.80 -19.87
C ALA A 18 34.37 -38.64 -18.47
N ARG A 19 34.12 -39.75 -17.77
CA ARG A 19 33.77 -39.77 -16.33
C ARG A 19 34.98 -40.19 -15.50
N PRO A 20 35.15 -39.59 -14.30
CA PRO A 20 35.75 -40.31 -13.18
C PRO A 20 34.80 -40.46 -11.97
N SER A 21 35.07 -41.54 -11.23
CA SER A 21 34.56 -42.01 -9.92
C SER A 21 34.05 -41.00 -8.88
N GLN A 22 33.02 -41.43 -8.13
CA GLN A 22 32.55 -40.83 -6.88
C GLN A 22 33.53 -41.05 -5.71
N SER A 23 33.67 -40.04 -4.83
CA SER A 23 33.71 -40.17 -3.36
C SER A 23 33.81 -38.77 -2.72
N TRP A 24 33.66 -38.65 -1.39
CA TRP A 24 33.81 -37.41 -0.60
C TRP A 24 32.75 -36.31 -0.81
N TRP A 25 31.49 -36.71 -0.98
CA TRP A 25 30.28 -35.93 -0.69
C TRP A 25 29.52 -36.74 0.39
N PRO A 26 29.16 -36.24 1.59
CA PRO A 26 28.72 -34.87 1.87
C PRO A 26 29.19 -34.26 3.22
N LEU A 27 29.93 -33.13 3.21
CA LEU A 27 30.09 -32.31 4.43
C LEU A 27 30.33 -30.80 4.21
N TRP A 28 30.58 -30.38 2.96
CA TRP A 28 30.80 -28.97 2.60
C TRP A 28 29.59 -28.27 1.95
N VAL A 29 28.60 -29.02 1.47
CA VAL A 29 27.45 -28.45 0.72
C VAL A 29 26.38 -27.82 1.62
N THR A 30 26.23 -28.31 2.86
CA THR A 30 25.26 -27.76 3.83
C THR A 30 25.64 -26.39 4.41
N LEU A 31 26.81 -25.86 4.06
CA LEU A 31 27.36 -24.59 4.57
C LEU A 31 27.62 -23.55 3.47
N CYS A 32 27.34 -23.86 2.20
CA CYS A 32 27.59 -22.98 1.04
C CYS A 32 26.35 -22.74 0.16
N LEU A 33 25.14 -23.05 0.66
CA LEU A 33 23.87 -22.93 -0.09
C LEU A 33 22.89 -21.89 0.49
N GLY A 34 23.39 -20.90 1.23
CA GLY A 34 22.56 -19.85 1.87
C GLY A 34 23.16 -18.44 1.82
N ALA A 35 24.14 -18.16 0.95
CA ALA A 35 24.89 -16.90 0.95
C ALA A 35 25.25 -16.42 -0.47
N ALA A 36 24.24 -15.97 -1.23
CA ALA A 36 24.43 -15.34 -2.56
C ALA A 36 23.25 -14.45 -3.02
N LEU A 37 22.41 -13.94 -2.09
CA LEU A 37 21.22 -13.11 -2.36
C LEU A 37 21.03 -12.09 -1.22
N ALA A 38 22.02 -11.24 -1.00
CA ALA A 38 22.08 -10.27 0.09
C ALA A 38 22.86 -9.03 -0.36
N VAL A 39 22.52 -7.85 0.18
CA VAL A 39 23.22 -6.60 -0.15
C VAL A 39 24.70 -6.71 0.22
N ASP A 40 25.60 -6.35 -0.71
CA ASP A 40 27.02 -6.17 -0.36
C ASP A 40 27.17 -4.87 0.44
N ARG A 41 26.92 -4.99 1.76
CA ARG A 41 27.10 -3.93 2.76
C ARG A 41 28.47 -3.26 2.69
N SER A 42 29.50 -3.90 2.10
CA SER A 42 30.81 -3.26 1.94
C SER A 42 30.81 -2.11 0.93
N ASN A 43 29.83 -2.03 0.02
CA ASN A 43 29.68 -0.93 -0.94
C ASN A 43 29.21 0.38 -0.32
N PHE A 44 28.67 0.35 0.91
CA PHE A 44 28.05 1.49 1.57
C PHE A 44 28.75 1.78 2.89
N LYS A 45 28.95 3.04 3.24
CA LYS A 45 29.66 3.43 4.46
C LYS A 45 28.83 3.18 5.72
N THR A 46 29.47 2.58 6.73
CA THR A 46 29.08 2.72 8.14
C THR A 46 29.47 4.10 8.68
N CYS A 47 28.97 4.51 9.85
CA CYS A 47 29.32 5.81 10.43
C CYS A 47 30.83 5.94 10.73
N GLU A 48 31.50 4.86 11.16
CA GLU A 48 32.96 4.86 11.40
C GLU A 48 33.76 4.94 10.07
N GLN A 49 33.15 4.60 8.93
CA GLN A 49 33.76 4.78 7.60
C GLN A 49 33.49 6.16 6.99
N SER A 50 32.41 6.83 7.38
CA SER A 50 32.09 8.20 6.95
C SER A 50 32.83 9.21 7.84
N GLY A 51 33.86 9.87 7.30
CA GLY A 51 34.87 10.59 8.09
C GLY A 51 34.29 11.68 9.01
N PHE A 52 33.19 12.33 8.62
CA PHE A 52 32.51 13.33 9.47
C PHE A 52 31.57 12.70 10.51
N CYS A 53 30.85 11.61 10.17
CA CYS A 53 29.99 10.91 11.12
C CYS A 53 30.83 10.38 12.29
N ARG A 54 31.98 9.76 11.99
CA ARG A 54 33.00 9.38 12.97
C ARG A 54 33.40 10.52 13.89
N ARG A 55 33.83 11.67 13.35
CA ARG A 55 34.25 12.84 14.16
C ARG A 55 33.13 13.36 15.06
N GLN A 56 31.91 13.46 14.52
CA GLN A 56 30.73 13.87 15.27
C GLN A 56 30.42 12.88 16.40
N ARG A 57 30.28 11.59 16.10
CA ARG A 57 29.82 10.54 17.02
C ARG A 57 30.83 10.17 18.10
N ARG A 58 32.12 10.45 17.89
CA ARG A 58 33.17 10.39 18.93
C ARG A 58 32.93 11.38 20.08
N ILE A 59 32.32 12.54 19.81
CA ILE A 59 32.05 13.56 20.83
C ILE A 59 30.95 13.06 21.79
N GLN A 60 31.33 12.89 23.05
CA GLN A 60 30.48 12.39 24.14
C GLN A 60 29.66 13.52 24.79
N PRO A 61 28.51 13.20 25.43
CA PRO A 61 27.71 14.17 26.16
C PRO A 61 28.51 14.87 27.27
N GLY A 62 28.28 16.17 27.46
CA GLY A 62 28.97 16.97 28.48
C GLY A 62 28.70 18.47 28.37
N ASN A 63 29.57 19.27 28.97
CA ASN A 63 29.47 20.73 28.86
C ASN A 63 29.82 21.16 27.43
N SER A 64 28.84 21.75 26.72
CA SER A 64 29.08 22.28 25.37
C SER A 64 30.15 23.38 25.41
N PRO A 65 31.12 23.40 24.48
CA PRO A 65 32.13 24.47 24.40
C PRO A 65 31.57 25.77 23.80
N TYR A 66 30.28 25.85 23.49
CA TYR A 66 29.63 27.03 22.95
C TYR A 66 28.96 27.85 24.06
N ARG A 67 29.02 29.19 23.91
CA ARG A 67 28.35 30.17 24.77
C ARG A 67 27.58 31.18 23.91
N ALA A 68 26.37 31.55 24.32
CA ALA A 68 25.60 32.62 23.70
C ALA A 68 25.93 33.97 24.34
N LEU A 69 26.34 34.95 23.55
CA LEU A 69 26.65 36.31 24.01
C LEU A 69 25.34 37.11 24.09
N LEU A 70 24.64 37.04 25.23
CA LEU A 70 23.30 37.64 25.40
C LEU A 70 23.30 39.18 25.30
N GLU A 71 24.46 39.82 25.41
CA GLU A 71 24.70 41.23 25.13
C GLU A 71 24.70 41.58 23.63
N SER A 72 24.90 40.59 22.76
CA SER A 72 24.86 40.73 21.29
C SER A 72 23.46 40.59 20.68
N LEU A 73 22.41 40.57 21.51
CA LEU A 73 21.02 40.39 21.08
C LEU A 73 20.54 41.54 20.19
N GLU A 74 20.38 41.27 18.89
CA GLU A 74 19.65 42.12 17.96
C GLU A 74 18.21 41.59 17.84
N LEU A 75 17.25 42.27 18.48
CA LEU A 75 15.83 41.96 18.34
C LEU A 75 15.19 42.79 17.22
N GLY A 76 14.98 42.15 16.07
CA GLY A 76 14.11 42.66 15.01
C GLY A 76 12.62 42.38 15.30
N PRO A 77 11.71 42.82 14.41
CA PRO A 77 10.28 42.49 14.53
C PRO A 77 10.03 40.98 14.38
N ASP A 78 10.69 40.35 13.40
CA ASP A 78 10.42 38.98 12.94
C ASP A 78 11.49 37.97 13.36
N VAL A 79 12.68 38.45 13.77
CA VAL A 79 13.88 37.63 14.04
C VAL A 79 14.67 38.20 15.21
N ALA A 80 15.13 37.32 16.10
CA ALA A 80 16.12 37.63 17.12
C ALA A 80 17.46 37.02 16.71
N LYS A 81 18.54 37.81 16.77
CA LYS A 81 19.89 37.35 16.44
C LYS A 81 20.80 37.42 17.66
N ILE A 82 21.61 36.40 17.86
CA ILE A 82 22.51 36.26 19.00
C ILE A 82 23.82 35.64 18.48
N GLN A 83 24.96 36.22 18.83
CA GLN A 83 26.25 35.60 18.51
C GLN A 83 26.54 34.44 19.47
N LEU A 84 27.00 33.30 18.92
CA LEU A 84 27.55 32.20 19.70
C LEU A 84 29.06 32.19 19.54
N VAL A 85 29.81 31.98 20.61
CA VAL A 85 31.27 31.78 20.56
C VAL A 85 31.62 30.38 21.04
N ASN A 86 32.51 29.70 20.30
CA ASN A 86 33.14 28.47 20.78
C ASN A 86 34.34 28.84 21.67
N GLU A 87 34.26 28.61 22.97
CA GLU A 87 35.27 29.08 23.94
C GLU A 87 36.66 28.44 23.77
N VAL A 88 36.76 27.31 23.05
CA VAL A 88 38.04 26.63 22.75
C VAL A 88 38.70 27.19 21.48
N THR A 89 37.93 27.40 20.41
CA THR A 89 38.44 27.82 19.09
C THR A 89 38.29 29.31 18.80
N GLN A 90 37.56 30.04 19.66
CA GLN A 90 37.26 31.48 19.56
C GLN A 90 36.57 31.90 18.24
N VAL A 91 35.95 30.95 17.53
CA VAL A 91 35.20 31.23 16.30
C VAL A 91 33.79 31.72 16.61
N PRO A 92 33.36 32.86 16.04
CA PRO A 92 32.00 33.38 16.18
C PRO A 92 31.04 32.76 15.14
N LEU A 93 29.90 32.31 15.64
CA LEU A 93 28.73 31.90 14.87
C LEU A 93 27.58 32.89 15.13
N LEU A 94 26.58 32.88 14.25
CA LEU A 94 25.33 33.61 14.42
C LEU A 94 24.18 32.61 14.59
N LEU A 95 23.48 32.69 15.72
CA LEU A 95 22.15 32.11 15.92
C LEU A 95 21.11 33.13 15.46
N GLU A 96 20.17 32.70 14.63
CA GLU A 96 18.97 33.44 14.26
C GLU A 96 17.73 32.61 14.68
N VAL A 97 16.77 33.27 15.34
CA VAL A 97 15.55 32.67 15.89
C VAL A 97 14.33 33.38 15.31
N TRP A 98 13.35 32.62 14.81
CA TRP A 98 12.05 33.12 14.39
C TRP A 98 10.92 32.39 15.12
N GLY A 99 9.99 33.13 15.72
CA GLY A 99 8.65 32.63 15.99
C GLY A 99 7.87 32.61 14.69
N LEU A 100 7.22 31.49 14.35
CA LEU A 100 6.55 31.31 13.06
C LEU A 100 5.07 30.98 13.25
N SER A 101 4.25 31.56 12.37
CA SER A 101 2.80 31.47 12.42
C SER A 101 2.27 30.03 12.42
N GLY A 102 1.30 29.76 13.30
CA GLY A 102 0.68 28.44 13.43
C GLY A 102 1.45 27.45 14.30
N ASN A 103 2.08 27.93 15.38
CA ASN A 103 2.86 27.15 16.36
C ASN A 103 4.10 26.47 15.74
N MET A 104 4.96 27.26 15.08
CA MET A 104 6.26 26.80 14.59
C MET A 104 7.40 27.69 15.12
N THR A 105 8.62 27.20 15.07
CA THR A 105 9.82 27.97 15.44
C THR A 105 10.97 27.57 14.53
N ARG A 106 11.68 28.54 13.93
CA ARG A 106 12.89 28.27 13.13
C ARG A 106 14.12 28.69 13.94
N LEU A 107 15.15 27.86 13.88
CA LEU A 107 16.47 28.13 14.44
C LEU A 107 17.50 27.92 13.33
N ARG A 108 18.29 28.95 13.01
CA ARG A 108 19.41 28.86 12.05
C ARG A 108 20.72 29.18 12.75
N ILE A 109 21.73 28.34 12.57
CA ILE A 109 23.11 28.61 13.04
C ILE A 109 24.06 28.54 11.84
N GLN A 110 24.86 29.59 11.67
CA GLN A 110 25.85 29.74 10.60
C GLN A 110 27.11 30.45 11.13
N GLU A 111 28.23 30.38 10.39
CA GLU A 111 29.43 31.17 10.72
C GLU A 111 29.13 32.67 10.56
N LEU A 112 29.63 33.51 11.47
CA LEU A 112 29.44 34.96 11.37
C LEU A 112 30.26 35.57 10.22
N ALA A 113 31.41 34.97 9.89
CA ALA A 113 32.31 35.40 8.83
C ALA A 113 33.03 34.20 8.16
N PRO A 114 32.32 33.37 7.36
CA PRO A 114 32.90 32.19 6.74
C PRO A 114 33.89 32.52 5.60
N LEU A 115 34.76 31.55 5.26
CA LEU A 115 35.70 31.68 4.13
C LEU A 115 35.00 31.59 2.77
N ARG A 116 33.89 30.85 2.68
CA ARG A 116 32.92 30.79 1.57
C ARG A 116 31.51 30.63 2.14
N PRO A 117 30.46 31.14 1.49
CA PRO A 117 29.07 30.87 1.90
C PRO A 117 28.84 29.36 2.12
N ARG A 118 28.05 29.02 3.14
CA ARG A 118 27.56 27.65 3.37
C ARG A 118 26.27 27.43 2.60
N PHE A 119 26.07 26.21 2.12
CA PHE A 119 24.83 25.85 1.44
C PHE A 119 23.62 26.03 2.37
N GLN A 120 22.57 26.65 1.84
CA GLN A 120 21.24 26.74 2.44
C GLN A 120 20.27 26.19 1.40
N VAL A 121 19.38 25.28 1.78
CA VAL A 121 18.64 24.45 0.82
C VAL A 121 17.59 25.27 0.06
N PRO A 122 17.73 25.47 -1.27
CA PRO A 122 16.78 26.20 -2.09
C PRO A 122 15.59 25.32 -2.52
N ASP A 123 14.55 25.94 -3.09
CA ASP A 123 13.38 25.32 -3.73
C ASP A 123 12.53 24.32 -2.90
N VAL A 124 12.98 23.90 -1.72
CA VAL A 124 12.25 23.00 -0.80
C VAL A 124 11.13 23.73 -0.06
N LEU A 125 11.40 24.90 0.48
CA LEU A 125 10.39 25.78 1.07
C LEU A 125 9.58 26.48 -0.03
N LEU A 126 8.27 26.67 0.20
CA LEU A 126 7.40 27.42 -0.73
C LEU A 126 7.74 28.93 -0.81
N GLY A 127 8.52 29.43 0.15
CA GLY A 127 8.86 30.83 0.38
C GLY A 127 9.28 31.02 1.83
N GLU A 128 9.63 32.24 2.23
CA GLU A 128 9.91 32.52 3.65
C GLU A 128 8.59 32.44 4.47
N PRO A 129 8.52 31.61 5.53
CA PRO A 129 7.29 31.44 6.30
C PRO A 129 6.90 32.71 7.07
N PRO A 130 5.60 33.04 7.21
CA PRO A 130 5.19 34.24 7.94
C PRO A 130 5.56 34.14 9.42
N ALA A 131 6.34 35.10 9.90
CA ALA A 131 6.78 35.21 11.29
C ALA A 131 5.68 35.76 12.22
N GLU A 132 5.80 35.47 13.51
CA GLU A 132 5.12 36.17 14.59
C GLU A 132 6.11 37.02 15.39
N ARG A 133 5.63 38.14 15.94
CA ARG A 133 6.48 39.10 16.65
C ARG A 133 7.18 38.46 17.85
N LEU A 134 8.50 38.69 17.94
CA LEU A 134 9.31 38.31 19.09
C LEU A 134 9.36 39.43 20.14
N GLU A 135 9.24 39.06 21.42
CA GLU A 135 9.31 39.99 22.56
C GLU A 135 10.13 39.37 23.69
N VAL A 136 11.00 40.16 24.35
CA VAL A 136 11.72 39.70 25.55
C VAL A 136 10.76 39.73 26.74
N THR A 137 10.44 38.57 27.31
CA THR A 137 9.53 38.45 28.46
C THR A 137 10.25 38.27 29.79
N GLY A 138 11.56 38.00 29.77
CA GLY A 138 12.41 37.89 30.95
C GLY A 138 13.90 37.92 30.59
N ARG A 139 14.76 38.33 31.54
CA ARG A 139 16.22 38.31 31.42
C ARG A 139 16.85 38.37 32.80
N ASP A 140 17.58 37.31 33.16
CA ASP A 140 18.30 37.20 34.43
C ASP A 140 19.82 37.07 34.18
N GLU A 141 20.62 36.80 35.21
CA GLU A 141 22.05 36.52 35.04
C GLU A 141 22.26 35.18 34.30
N GLY A 142 22.68 35.26 33.03
CA GLY A 142 22.98 34.11 32.18
C GLY A 142 21.77 33.51 31.42
N THR A 143 20.60 34.15 31.47
CA THR A 143 19.40 33.68 30.73
C THR A 143 18.62 34.81 30.06
N LEU A 144 17.96 34.47 28.95
CA LEU A 144 17.07 35.36 28.18
C LEU A 144 15.80 34.59 27.80
N GLU A 145 14.63 35.14 28.12
CA GLU A 145 13.33 34.56 27.73
C GLU A 145 12.71 35.37 26.58
N LEU A 146 12.45 34.68 25.47
CA LEU A 146 11.77 35.22 24.29
C LEU A 146 10.37 34.62 24.16
N SER A 147 9.34 35.45 24.05
CA SER A 147 8.03 35.03 23.52
C SER A 147 8.16 34.76 22.03
N LEU A 148 7.66 33.60 21.59
CA LEU A 148 7.66 33.14 20.19
C LEU A 148 6.33 33.42 19.51
N GLY A 149 5.78 34.62 19.73
CA GLY A 149 4.45 35.01 19.27
C GLY A 149 3.31 34.62 20.21
N THR A 150 2.09 34.69 19.68
CA THR A 150 0.84 34.79 20.46
C THR A 150 0.37 33.47 21.08
N GLY A 151 0.85 32.33 20.61
CA GLY A 151 0.44 30.99 21.05
C GLY A 151 0.87 30.56 22.45
N GLY A 152 1.46 31.45 23.27
CA GLY A 152 1.95 31.12 24.62
C GLY A 152 3.24 30.28 24.64
N HIS A 153 3.92 30.18 23.50
CA HIS A 153 5.22 29.53 23.34
C HIS A 153 6.36 30.49 23.71
N ARG A 154 7.37 29.98 24.40
CA ARG A 154 8.51 30.76 24.92
C ARG A 154 9.81 29.98 24.74
N LEU A 155 10.89 30.67 24.38
CA LEU A 155 12.24 30.13 24.29
C LEU A 155 13.09 30.71 25.43
N LEU A 156 13.66 29.85 26.26
CA LEU A 156 14.72 30.23 27.18
C LEU A 156 16.06 30.00 26.48
N VAL A 157 16.84 31.06 26.28
CA VAL A 157 18.23 31.01 25.82
C VAL A 157 19.12 31.04 27.06
N THR A 158 19.87 29.97 27.29
CA THR A 158 20.89 29.90 28.35
C THR A 158 22.24 30.27 27.77
N GLU A 159 22.99 31.11 28.48
CA GLU A 159 24.28 31.64 28.06
C GLU A 159 25.38 30.57 28.03
N ARG A 160 25.67 29.91 29.16
CA ARG A 160 26.85 29.07 29.34
C ARG A 160 26.56 27.82 30.22
N PRO A 161 26.70 26.59 29.70
CA PRO A 161 26.85 26.27 28.28
C PRO A 161 25.63 26.74 27.47
N PHE A 162 25.83 27.04 26.19
CA PHE A 162 24.74 27.43 25.29
C PHE A 162 23.67 26.33 25.24
N ARG A 163 22.43 26.67 25.52
CA ARG A 163 21.28 25.76 25.48
C ARG A 163 20.01 26.54 25.17
N LEU A 164 19.08 25.93 24.45
CA LEU A 164 17.73 26.46 24.24
C LEU A 164 16.70 25.52 24.87
N ASP A 165 15.76 26.06 25.63
CA ASP A 165 14.60 25.31 26.13
C ASP A 165 13.32 25.92 25.59
N LEU A 166 12.49 25.09 24.95
CA LEU A 166 11.24 25.50 24.30
C LEU A 166 10.05 25.08 25.16
N LEU A 167 9.29 26.06 25.64
CA LEU A 167 8.17 25.85 26.56
C LEU A 167 6.83 26.32 25.99
N ARG A 168 5.76 25.65 26.40
CA ARG A 168 4.38 26.11 26.27
C ARG A 168 3.83 26.42 27.65
N HIS A 169 3.63 27.69 27.95
CA HIS A 169 3.39 28.19 29.32
C HIS A 169 4.50 27.73 30.29
N ARG A 170 4.28 26.64 31.06
CA ARG A 170 5.24 26.03 32.00
C ARG A 170 5.65 24.59 31.62
N GLU A 171 5.09 24.03 30.56
CA GLU A 171 5.46 22.70 30.07
C GLU A 171 6.67 22.82 29.13
N LEU A 172 7.76 22.12 29.45
CA LEU A 172 8.90 21.97 28.54
C LEU A 172 8.52 21.00 27.42
N LEU A 173 8.64 21.45 26.16
CA LEU A 173 8.32 20.65 24.97
C LEU A 173 9.56 19.94 24.41
N CYS A 174 10.67 20.67 24.33
CA CYS A 174 11.93 20.22 23.75
C CYS A 174 13.09 21.07 24.29
N SER A 175 14.26 20.47 24.45
CA SER A 175 15.52 21.17 24.75
C SER A 175 16.51 20.95 23.60
N VAL A 176 17.33 21.95 23.31
CA VAL A 176 18.30 21.95 22.19
C VAL A 176 19.70 22.21 22.73
N ASN A 177 20.69 21.42 22.29
CA ASN A 177 22.05 21.38 22.85
C ASN A 177 22.10 20.98 24.34
N ALA A 178 21.11 20.22 24.82
CA ALA A 178 20.98 19.86 26.23
C ALA A 178 22.01 18.81 26.69
N ARG A 179 22.50 17.97 25.76
CA ARG A 179 23.63 17.04 25.95
C ARG A 179 24.98 17.66 25.58
N GLY A 180 24.97 18.89 25.06
CA GLY A 180 26.15 19.66 24.66
C GLY A 180 26.78 19.27 23.32
N LEU A 181 26.05 18.53 22.48
CA LEU A 181 26.53 17.90 21.24
C LEU A 181 26.32 18.77 19.98
N LEU A 182 26.08 20.08 20.14
CA LEU A 182 26.29 21.08 19.08
C LEU A 182 27.72 20.95 18.55
N VAL A 183 27.84 20.68 17.27
CA VAL A 183 29.11 20.66 16.53
C VAL A 183 28.98 21.56 15.32
N PHE A 184 29.98 22.41 15.14
CA PHE A 184 30.09 23.28 13.97
C PHE A 184 31.55 23.31 13.53
N GLU A 185 31.91 22.45 12.57
CA GLU A 185 33.25 22.44 12.01
C GLU A 185 33.42 23.66 11.10
N HIS A 186 33.95 24.75 11.66
CA HIS A 186 34.21 26.00 10.94
C HIS A 186 35.18 25.80 9.77
N GLN A 187 35.00 26.55 8.69
CA GLN A 187 35.85 26.43 7.51
C GLN A 187 37.30 26.81 7.79
N ARG A 188 38.26 26.01 7.31
CA ARG A 188 39.70 26.23 7.51
C ARG A 188 40.44 26.30 6.18
N ARG A 189 41.56 27.01 6.16
CA ARG A 189 42.56 26.89 5.08
C ARG A 189 43.50 25.73 5.39
N ARG A 190 43.81 24.91 4.39
CA ARG A 190 44.81 23.83 4.52
C ARG A 190 46.20 24.44 4.72
N ARG A 191 46.83 24.15 5.87
CA ARG A 191 48.13 24.71 6.28
C ARG A 191 49.31 24.30 5.37
N ASP A 192 49.12 23.30 4.53
CA ASP A 192 50.12 22.78 3.59
C ASP A 192 50.27 23.58 2.28
N SER A 193 49.52 24.68 2.12
CA SER A 193 49.42 25.37 0.83
C SER A 193 50.77 25.88 0.30
N LEU A 194 50.89 25.97 -1.03
CA LEU A 194 52.12 26.49 -1.66
C LEU A 194 52.41 27.94 -1.22
N ALA A 195 51.38 28.72 -0.88
CA ALA A 195 51.51 30.09 -0.41
C ALA A 195 52.20 30.18 0.96
N ASP A 196 51.89 29.26 1.87
CA ASP A 196 52.49 29.22 3.22
C ASP A 196 53.96 28.80 3.15
N LYS A 197 54.27 27.84 2.27
CA LYS A 197 55.66 27.45 1.95
C LYS A 197 56.45 28.60 1.31
N VAL A 198 55.83 29.40 0.45
CA VAL A 198 56.45 30.63 -0.11
C VAL A 198 56.60 31.73 0.94
N SER A 199 55.64 31.95 1.85
CA SER A 199 55.79 32.94 2.93
C SER A 199 56.91 32.54 3.89
N SER A 200 56.97 31.26 4.28
CA SER A 200 58.05 30.71 5.13
C SER A 200 59.45 30.98 4.55
N VAL A 201 59.61 30.91 3.23
CA VAL A 201 60.85 31.30 2.53
C VAL A 201 61.07 32.82 2.58
N TRP A 202 60.05 33.63 2.28
CA TRP A 202 60.15 35.09 2.34
C TRP A 202 60.45 35.63 3.74
N ASP A 203 59.90 35.05 4.79
CA ASP A 203 60.12 35.48 6.17
C ASP A 203 61.50 35.04 6.70
N LYS A 204 62.03 33.89 6.22
CA LYS A 204 63.45 33.52 6.37
C LYS A 204 64.40 34.43 5.60
N ILE A 205 63.97 35.02 4.48
CA ILE A 205 64.76 36.05 3.78
C ILE A 205 64.73 37.37 4.57
N LYS A 206 63.59 37.78 5.12
CA LYS A 206 63.46 39.02 5.92
C LYS A 206 64.29 38.99 7.22
N SER A 207 64.41 37.84 7.89
CA SER A 207 65.15 37.73 9.16
C SER A 207 66.66 37.93 9.01
N LEU A 208 67.22 37.73 7.81
CA LEU A 208 68.65 37.98 7.51
C LEU A 208 69.03 39.48 7.43
N PHE A 209 68.06 40.40 7.44
CA PHE A 209 68.29 41.83 7.18
C PHE A 209 67.96 42.78 8.35
N ARG A 210 67.78 42.29 9.58
CA ARG A 210 67.55 43.14 10.77
C ARG A 210 68.79 43.27 11.66
N ARG A 211 68.97 44.47 12.23
CA ARG A 211 69.99 44.85 13.23
C ARG A 211 69.31 45.68 14.32
N ASP A 212 69.72 45.50 15.57
CA ASP A 212 69.05 46.06 16.74
C ASP A 212 69.71 47.35 17.29
N PRO A 213 68.93 48.26 17.91
CA PRO A 213 69.41 49.38 18.73
C PRO A 213 69.41 49.08 20.25
N PRO A 214 70.07 49.90 21.10
CA PRO A 214 70.36 49.58 22.52
C PRO A 214 69.31 50.01 23.58
N LYS A 215 69.60 49.71 24.86
CA LYS A 215 68.76 49.90 26.09
C LYS A 215 69.35 50.92 27.07
N ASP A 216 68.56 51.32 28.08
CA ASP A 216 68.94 52.11 29.28
C ASP A 216 68.20 51.62 30.58
N PRO A 217 68.50 52.12 31.81
CA PRO A 217 68.59 51.28 33.05
C PRO A 217 67.55 51.56 34.21
N PRO A 218 67.60 50.83 35.37
CA PRO A 218 66.56 50.79 36.43
C PRO A 218 66.90 51.55 37.77
N GLY A 219 66.15 51.28 38.87
CA GLY A 219 66.28 51.91 40.20
C GLY A 219 66.09 50.96 41.42
N GLU A 220 65.90 51.52 42.64
CA GLU A 220 66.11 50.92 44.00
C GLU A 220 65.14 51.53 45.06
N GLU A 221 64.85 51.01 46.29
CA GLU A 221 64.87 49.68 46.97
C GLU A 221 64.13 49.78 48.36
N GLY A 222 63.85 48.66 49.07
CA GLY A 222 63.42 48.58 50.49
C GLY A 222 61.89 48.58 50.77
N ALA A 223 61.36 48.32 51.98
CA ALA A 223 61.82 47.64 53.23
C ALA A 223 60.65 47.69 54.28
N ALA A 224 60.48 46.87 55.35
CA ALA A 224 60.90 45.50 55.74
C ALA A 224 60.15 45.08 57.05
N GLN A 225 60.21 43.80 57.49
CA GLN A 225 59.78 43.24 58.82
C GLN A 225 58.24 43.26 59.15
N GLU A 226 57.57 42.30 59.83
CA GLU A 226 57.80 40.91 60.36
C GLU A 226 56.54 40.03 60.01
N GLY A 227 56.25 38.78 60.46
CA GLY A 227 56.74 37.89 61.55
C GLY A 227 56.31 36.40 61.33
N PRO A 228 56.23 35.51 62.36
CA PRO A 228 56.59 34.09 62.15
C PRO A 228 55.56 32.94 62.38
N GLU A 229 56.00 31.74 61.94
CA GLU A 229 55.62 30.33 62.24
C GLU A 229 54.66 29.54 61.30
N ASP A 230 55.29 28.67 60.47
CA ASP A 230 54.97 27.31 59.97
C ASP A 230 53.52 26.78 59.76
N SER A 231 53.22 25.97 58.72
CA SER A 231 54.11 25.01 58.02
C SER A 231 53.79 24.76 56.52
N THR A 232 54.87 24.58 55.75
CA THR A 232 55.03 23.89 54.45
C THR A 232 53.85 23.70 53.47
N GLY A 233 53.87 24.43 52.36
CA GLY A 233 53.20 24.09 51.10
C GLY A 233 53.75 24.93 49.94
N SER A 234 54.67 24.38 49.13
CA SER A 234 55.52 25.19 48.24
C SER A 234 54.81 25.70 46.98
N THR A 235 54.54 27.00 46.92
CA THR A 235 54.25 27.73 45.68
C THR A 235 55.55 27.97 44.92
N GLN A 236 55.66 27.45 43.69
CA GLN A 236 56.62 27.92 42.70
C GLN A 236 55.89 28.71 41.61
N SER A 237 56.56 29.69 41.04
CA SER A 237 56.07 30.45 39.89
C SER A 237 55.92 29.54 38.68
N GLU A 238 54.70 29.33 38.20
CA GLU A 238 54.49 28.68 36.91
C GLU A 238 55.02 29.55 35.77
N LYS A 239 55.57 28.88 34.76
CA LYS A 239 56.00 29.51 33.51
C LYS A 239 54.77 30.06 32.76
N PRO A 240 54.95 30.95 31.76
CA PRO A 240 53.96 31.02 30.68
C PRO A 240 53.74 29.61 30.16
N ALA A 241 52.48 29.15 30.14
CA ALA A 241 52.16 27.83 29.61
C ALA A 241 52.65 27.72 28.16
N ASP A 242 53.25 26.59 27.81
CA ASP A 242 53.51 26.27 26.41
C ASP A 242 52.17 26.35 25.63
N PRO A 243 52.18 26.85 24.38
CA PRO A 243 50.95 26.90 23.58
C PRO A 243 50.33 25.49 23.52
N PRO A 244 49.00 25.36 23.62
CA PRO A 244 48.34 24.06 23.68
C PRO A 244 48.78 23.22 22.50
N ALA A 245 49.29 22.01 22.79
CA ALA A 245 49.85 21.12 21.78
C ALA A 245 48.86 20.94 20.63
N GLU A 246 49.31 21.21 19.40
CA GLU A 246 48.40 21.24 18.26
C GLU A 246 47.74 19.87 18.09
N PRO A 247 46.40 19.79 17.98
CA PRO A 247 45.72 18.52 17.83
C PRO A 247 46.13 17.88 16.51
N GLU A 248 46.60 16.63 16.56
CA GLU A 248 46.93 15.84 15.38
C GLU A 248 45.70 15.78 14.45
N GLU A 249 45.87 16.09 13.16
CA GLU A 249 44.74 16.09 12.22
C GLU A 249 44.21 14.66 12.04
N GLU A 250 42.96 14.41 12.46
CA GLU A 250 42.37 13.07 12.36
C GLU A 250 42.36 12.56 10.90
N PRO A 251 42.65 11.26 10.67
CA PRO A 251 42.51 10.64 9.36
C PRO A 251 41.14 10.90 8.74
N GLY A 252 41.10 11.31 7.47
CA GLY A 252 39.86 11.67 6.78
C GLY A 252 39.27 13.06 7.12
N ALA A 253 40.01 13.94 7.80
CA ALA A 253 39.64 15.35 7.91
C ALA A 253 39.72 16.05 6.52
N TRP A 254 40.85 15.91 5.83
CA TRP A 254 41.05 16.34 4.44
C TRP A 254 40.68 15.21 3.46
N GLU A 255 41.57 14.77 2.56
CA GLU A 255 41.27 13.70 1.60
C GLU A 255 40.75 12.42 2.27
N GLU A 256 39.76 11.78 1.65
CA GLU A 256 39.11 10.58 2.17
C GLU A 256 38.93 9.56 1.04
N THR A 257 39.50 8.36 1.21
CA THR A 257 39.40 7.27 0.22
C THR A 257 38.41 6.21 0.69
N PHE A 258 37.40 5.91 -0.12
CA PHE A 258 36.48 4.79 0.08
C PHE A 258 36.55 3.83 -1.11
N LYS A 259 36.85 2.56 -0.83
CA LYS A 259 37.30 1.56 -1.83
C LYS A 259 38.39 2.13 -2.76
N THR A 260 38.05 2.44 -4.00
CA THR A 260 38.94 2.98 -5.05
C THR A 260 38.78 4.49 -5.30
N HIS A 261 37.84 5.15 -4.62
CA HIS A 261 37.45 6.52 -4.88
C HIS A 261 38.03 7.45 -3.81
N THR A 262 38.83 8.42 -4.21
CA THR A 262 39.39 9.44 -3.31
C THR A 262 38.67 10.77 -3.50
N ASP A 263 37.87 11.13 -2.50
CA ASP A 263 37.33 12.48 -2.34
C ASP A 263 38.47 13.44 -1.97
N SER A 264 38.65 14.49 -2.77
CA SER A 264 39.69 15.50 -2.52
C SER A 264 39.34 16.49 -1.41
N LYS A 265 38.08 16.54 -0.96
CA LYS A 265 37.61 17.32 0.21
C LYS A 265 38.29 18.69 0.35
N PRO A 266 38.26 19.57 -0.68
CA PRO A 266 39.12 20.76 -0.73
C PRO A 266 38.77 21.85 0.30
N TYR A 267 37.60 21.74 0.95
CA TYR A 267 37.20 22.60 2.07
C TYR A 267 37.41 21.96 3.45
N GLY A 268 37.90 20.72 3.50
CA GLY A 268 38.24 20.00 4.72
C GLY A 268 37.02 19.61 5.57
N PRO A 269 37.14 19.60 6.91
CA PRO A 269 36.03 19.30 7.80
C PRO A 269 35.05 20.48 7.88
N THR A 270 33.79 20.27 7.46
CA THR A 270 32.74 21.31 7.43
C THR A 270 31.41 20.89 8.06
N SER A 271 31.35 19.75 8.77
CA SER A 271 30.07 19.20 9.26
C SER A 271 29.42 20.04 10.36
N VAL A 272 28.11 19.91 10.45
CA VAL A 272 27.25 20.55 11.43
C VAL A 272 26.38 19.50 12.13
N GLY A 273 26.15 19.64 13.42
CA GLY A 273 25.34 18.69 14.17
C GLY A 273 24.77 19.29 15.45
N LEU A 274 23.67 18.73 15.94
CA LEU A 274 22.90 19.26 17.06
C LEU A 274 22.04 18.18 17.73
N ASP A 275 22.01 18.16 19.06
CA ASP A 275 21.09 17.33 19.84
C ASP A 275 19.81 18.05 20.26
N PHE A 276 18.74 17.25 20.34
CA PHE A 276 17.39 17.62 20.76
C PHE A 276 16.89 16.59 21.77
N SER A 277 16.54 17.03 22.98
CA SER A 277 15.92 16.21 24.01
C SER A 277 14.40 16.39 23.99
N LEU A 278 13.65 15.29 24.03
CA LEU A 278 12.19 15.25 23.91
C LEU A 278 11.55 14.68 25.19
N PRO A 279 11.30 15.51 26.22
CA PRO A 279 10.76 15.07 27.51
C PRO A 279 9.31 14.59 27.41
N GLY A 280 9.05 13.43 28.01
CA GLY A 280 7.77 12.71 27.99
C GLY A 280 7.58 11.77 26.79
N PHE A 281 8.51 11.75 25.83
CA PHE A 281 8.38 10.98 24.59
C PHE A 281 9.20 9.69 24.63
N GLU A 282 8.56 8.55 24.33
CA GLU A 282 9.21 7.25 24.06
C GLU A 282 9.07 6.81 22.58
N HIS A 283 8.34 7.55 21.75
CA HIS A 283 7.97 7.14 20.39
C HIS A 283 8.28 8.24 19.38
N VAL A 284 9.09 7.90 18.38
CA VAL A 284 9.52 8.76 17.28
C VAL A 284 9.42 8.04 15.94
N TYR A 285 9.15 8.80 14.88
CA TYR A 285 8.74 8.32 13.54
C TYR A 285 9.28 9.22 12.44
N GLY A 286 9.19 8.79 11.19
CA GLY A 286 9.55 9.59 10.02
C GLY A 286 10.94 9.25 9.51
N ILE A 287 11.70 10.27 9.12
CA ILE A 287 13.03 10.18 8.47
C ILE A 287 13.17 9.11 7.35
N PRO A 288 12.18 8.89 6.45
CA PRO A 288 12.37 7.93 5.36
C PRO A 288 13.52 8.35 4.43
N GLU A 289 14.19 7.44 3.72
CA GLU A 289 13.80 6.04 3.51
C GLU A 289 14.71 5.00 4.21
N HIS A 290 14.06 4.13 4.99
CA HIS A 290 14.65 2.92 5.59
C HIS A 290 13.66 1.77 5.50
N ALA A 291 14.15 0.55 5.29
CA ALA A 291 13.34 -0.67 5.31
C ALA A 291 13.19 -1.23 6.74
N ASP A 292 12.73 -0.40 7.66
CA ASP A 292 12.63 -0.67 9.11
C ASP A 292 11.20 -0.44 9.63
N ASN A 293 10.98 -0.71 10.92
CA ASN A 293 9.73 -0.49 11.64
C ASN A 293 9.29 1.00 11.58
N LEU A 294 7.99 1.27 11.64
CA LEU A 294 7.46 2.64 11.58
C LEU A 294 7.89 3.49 12.77
N ARG A 295 7.91 2.88 13.97
CA ARG A 295 8.52 3.46 15.16
C ARG A 295 10.02 3.21 15.08
N LEU A 296 10.79 4.29 15.00
CA LEU A 296 12.24 4.22 14.88
C LEU A 296 12.87 3.57 16.11
N CYS A 297 13.92 2.78 15.88
CA CYS A 297 14.70 2.08 16.87
C CYS A 297 15.68 3.02 17.60
N SER A 298 16.20 2.58 18.75
CA SER A 298 17.41 3.19 19.32
C SER A 298 18.62 2.80 18.47
N THR A 299 19.51 3.74 18.20
CA THR A 299 20.77 3.55 17.46
C THR A 299 21.96 3.28 18.39
N GLU A 300 21.72 3.27 19.71
CA GLU A 300 22.72 2.97 20.73
C GLU A 300 23.27 1.54 20.56
N GLY A 301 24.56 1.43 20.24
CA GLY A 301 25.23 0.16 19.93
C GLY A 301 25.12 -0.31 18.47
N GLY A 302 24.35 0.39 17.62
CA GLY A 302 24.30 0.20 16.17
C GLY A 302 24.93 1.37 15.39
N ASP A 303 24.69 1.44 14.09
CA ASP A 303 24.89 2.67 13.29
C ASP A 303 23.68 3.61 13.46
N PRO A 304 23.84 4.94 13.25
CA PRO A 304 22.71 5.87 13.17
C PRO A 304 21.89 5.66 11.89
N TYR A 305 20.64 6.14 11.86
CA TYR A 305 19.86 6.25 10.62
C TYR A 305 20.55 7.18 9.63
N ARG A 306 20.86 6.70 8.43
CA ARG A 306 21.53 7.49 7.38
C ARG A 306 20.50 8.07 6.40
N LEU A 307 20.71 9.31 5.97
CA LEU A 307 19.95 10.03 4.95
C LEU A 307 20.91 10.47 3.83
N TYR A 308 21.05 9.59 2.85
CA TYR A 308 21.88 9.76 1.66
C TYR A 308 21.26 8.89 0.56
N ASN A 309 20.75 9.50 -0.51
CA ASN A 309 20.00 8.83 -1.57
C ASN A 309 20.91 7.83 -2.32
N LEU A 310 20.62 6.53 -2.22
CA LEU A 310 21.50 5.46 -2.69
C LEU A 310 20.77 4.37 -3.45
N ASP A 311 21.42 3.86 -4.50
CA ASP A 311 20.98 2.70 -5.28
C ASP A 311 21.40 1.40 -4.57
N VAL A 312 20.55 0.95 -3.64
CA VAL A 312 20.84 -0.20 -2.76
C VAL A 312 20.26 -1.49 -3.35
N PHE A 313 20.97 -2.05 -4.34
CA PHE A 313 20.64 -3.32 -4.97
C PHE A 313 20.43 -4.45 -3.93
N GLN A 314 19.26 -5.10 -3.99
CA GLN A 314 18.82 -6.17 -3.07
C GLN A 314 18.90 -5.75 -1.58
N TYR A 315 18.34 -4.58 -1.26
CA TYR A 315 18.35 -4.04 0.10
C TYR A 315 17.80 -5.02 1.16
N GLU A 316 18.47 -5.06 2.31
CA GLU A 316 18.06 -5.84 3.48
C GLU A 316 17.05 -5.07 4.35
N LEU A 317 16.32 -5.79 5.20
CA LEU A 317 15.29 -5.26 6.10
C LEU A 317 15.82 -4.98 7.51
N PHE A 318 15.02 -4.27 8.32
CA PHE A 318 15.23 -4.00 9.75
C PHE A 318 16.62 -3.45 10.09
N ASN A 319 17.06 -2.43 9.35
CA ASN A 319 18.38 -1.81 9.52
C ASN A 319 18.39 -0.32 9.09
N PRO A 320 19.33 0.49 9.61
CA PRO A 320 19.36 1.94 9.41
C PRO A 320 20.09 2.42 8.14
N MET A 321 20.40 1.54 7.18
CA MET A 321 21.06 1.93 5.92
C MET A 321 20.12 2.79 5.07
N ALA A 322 20.61 3.93 4.59
CA ALA A 322 19.85 4.80 3.68
C ALA A 322 19.49 4.06 2.38
N LEU A 323 18.28 4.29 1.90
CA LEU A 323 17.79 3.82 0.60
C LEU A 323 17.68 5.00 -0.38
N TYR A 324 16.68 5.01 -1.26
CA TYR A 324 16.68 5.82 -2.48
C TYR A 324 16.33 7.30 -2.23
N GLY A 325 15.50 7.60 -1.24
CA GLY A 325 15.11 8.97 -0.90
C GLY A 325 15.35 9.37 0.57
N SER A 326 15.33 10.68 0.83
CA SER A 326 15.64 11.25 2.16
C SER A 326 14.68 12.40 2.51
N VAL A 327 13.81 12.24 3.50
CA VAL A 327 13.02 13.36 4.06
C VAL A 327 13.43 13.59 5.51
N PRO A 328 14.23 14.63 5.83
CA PRO A 328 14.74 14.89 7.18
C PRO A 328 13.68 15.52 8.12
N LEU A 329 12.53 14.88 8.24
CA LEU A 329 11.46 15.19 9.18
C LEU A 329 11.29 14.03 10.17
N LEU A 330 11.56 14.28 11.45
CA LEU A 330 11.21 13.38 12.54
C LEU A 330 9.95 13.89 13.24
N LEU A 331 9.01 13.00 13.56
CA LEU A 331 7.85 13.25 14.40
C LEU A 331 8.04 12.55 15.75
N ALA A 332 7.54 13.15 16.83
CA ALA A 332 7.51 12.58 18.17
C ALA A 332 6.08 12.56 18.71
N HIS A 333 5.67 11.48 19.37
CA HIS A 333 4.30 11.35 19.90
C HIS A 333 4.25 10.82 21.34
N ARG A 334 3.34 11.42 22.12
CA ARG A 334 2.84 10.95 23.42
C ARG A 334 1.36 11.35 23.56
N PRO A 335 0.60 10.81 24.53
CA PRO A 335 -0.81 11.15 24.68
C PRO A 335 -1.00 12.67 24.78
N ARG A 336 -1.94 13.21 23.99
CA ARG A 336 -2.27 14.64 23.86
C ARG A 336 -1.17 15.57 23.31
N LEU A 337 -0.02 15.07 22.88
CA LEU A 337 1.02 15.90 22.27
C LEU A 337 1.81 15.17 21.17
N SER A 338 1.83 15.79 19.99
CA SER A 338 2.76 15.51 18.90
C SER A 338 3.65 16.72 18.63
N LEU A 339 4.91 16.46 18.34
CA LEU A 339 5.89 17.46 17.88
C LEU A 339 6.54 16.97 16.57
N GLY A 340 7.18 17.87 15.84
CA GLY A 340 8.05 17.55 14.71
C GLY A 340 9.35 18.34 14.72
N ILE A 341 10.42 17.74 14.21
CA ILE A 341 11.72 18.36 13.95
C ILE A 341 12.00 18.18 12.46
N PHE A 342 11.99 19.28 11.69
CA PHE A 342 12.36 19.30 10.28
C PHE A 342 13.74 19.95 10.12
N TRP A 343 14.75 19.14 9.79
CA TRP A 343 16.14 19.53 9.64
C TRP A 343 16.44 19.83 8.17
N LEU A 344 16.46 21.11 7.79
CA LEU A 344 16.56 21.55 6.40
C LEU A 344 18.03 21.52 5.91
N ASN A 345 18.56 20.33 5.67
CA ASN A 345 19.90 20.10 5.13
C ASN A 345 19.88 19.01 4.04
N ALA A 346 20.55 19.25 2.91
CA ALA A 346 20.55 18.39 1.72
C ALA A 346 21.84 17.54 1.55
N ALA A 347 22.78 17.64 2.49
CA ALA A 347 24.00 16.84 2.54
C ALA A 347 23.76 15.44 3.14
N GLU A 348 24.77 14.56 3.04
CA GLU A 348 24.78 13.31 3.83
C GLU A 348 24.51 13.63 5.30
N THR A 349 23.45 13.04 5.83
CA THR A 349 22.98 13.30 7.19
C THR A 349 22.81 12.00 7.95
N TRP A 350 23.20 11.98 9.22
CA TRP A 350 23.03 10.85 10.13
C TRP A 350 22.20 11.29 11.33
N VAL A 351 21.32 10.41 11.80
CA VAL A 351 20.42 10.65 12.93
C VAL A 351 20.63 9.55 13.98
N ASP A 352 21.24 9.93 15.10
CA ASP A 352 21.32 9.07 16.28
C ASP A 352 20.06 9.26 17.14
N ILE A 353 19.51 8.16 17.64
CA ILE A 353 18.33 8.12 18.50
C ILE A 353 18.68 7.32 19.76
N GLY A 354 18.56 7.95 20.93
CA GLY A 354 18.79 7.33 22.24
C GLY A 354 17.62 7.54 23.19
N SER A 355 17.64 6.89 24.35
CA SER A 355 16.57 7.04 25.34
C SER A 355 17.04 6.77 26.77
N ASN A 356 16.65 7.65 27.71
CA ASN A 356 16.98 7.48 29.13
C ASN A 356 16.27 6.29 29.81
N THR A 357 15.21 5.73 29.19
CA THR A 357 14.48 4.54 29.69
C THR A 357 14.79 3.26 28.94
N ALA A 358 15.60 3.31 27.87
CA ALA A 358 16.05 2.10 27.17
C ALA A 358 16.90 1.22 28.10
N GLY A 359 16.71 -0.11 28.02
CA GLY A 359 17.42 -1.08 28.85
C GLY A 359 16.88 -1.26 30.29
N LYS A 360 16.05 -0.36 30.83
CA LYS A 360 15.38 -0.58 32.13
C LYS A 360 14.32 -1.68 32.01
N THR A 361 14.56 -2.83 32.62
CA THR A 361 13.61 -3.95 32.70
C THR A 361 12.32 -3.54 33.42
N LEU A 362 11.23 -4.32 33.28
CA LEU A 362 9.99 -4.09 34.06
C LEU A 362 10.25 -4.00 35.57
N PHE A 363 11.20 -4.79 36.09
CA PHE A 363 11.58 -4.74 37.49
C PHE A 363 12.30 -3.43 37.86
N GLY A 364 13.16 -2.91 36.98
CA GLY A 364 13.78 -1.59 37.15
C GLY A 364 12.76 -0.45 37.14
N LYS A 365 11.87 -0.41 36.13
CA LYS A 365 10.79 0.59 36.06
C LYS A 365 9.84 0.52 37.28
N LEU A 366 9.62 -0.66 37.85
CA LEU A 366 8.86 -0.84 39.10
C LEU A 366 9.63 -0.36 40.34
N LEU A 367 10.96 -0.55 40.38
CA LEU A 367 11.79 -0.12 41.50
C LEU A 367 11.88 1.41 41.61
N ASP A 368 12.08 2.09 40.48
CA ASP A 368 12.09 3.56 40.38
C ASP A 368 10.77 4.16 40.89
N TYR A 369 9.64 3.54 40.49
CA TYR A 369 8.30 3.92 40.94
C TYR A 369 8.09 3.68 42.46
N MET A 370 8.60 2.58 43.00
CA MET A 370 8.54 2.29 44.45
C MET A 370 9.47 3.17 45.31
N GLN A 371 10.55 3.70 44.73
CA GLN A 371 11.49 4.59 45.42
C GLN A 371 11.13 6.09 45.25
N GLY A 372 10.08 6.42 44.50
CA GLY A 372 9.66 7.79 44.21
C GLY A 372 10.55 8.54 43.21
N GLY A 373 11.54 7.86 42.62
CA GLY A 373 12.47 8.38 41.63
C GLY A 373 11.96 8.19 40.20
N GLY A 374 10.75 8.68 39.91
CA GLY A 374 10.14 8.56 38.59
C GLY A 374 10.81 9.44 37.53
N GLU A 375 11.88 8.94 36.91
CA GLU A 375 12.46 9.55 35.71
C GLU A 375 11.40 9.73 34.62
N THR A 376 11.27 10.94 34.09
CA THR A 376 10.40 11.20 32.94
C THR A 376 11.04 10.59 31.69
N PRO A 377 10.33 9.72 30.95
CA PRO A 377 10.88 9.13 29.73
C PRO A 377 11.24 10.23 28.71
N GLN A 378 12.41 10.12 28.10
CA GLN A 378 12.96 11.14 27.22
C GLN A 378 13.68 10.47 26.06
N THR A 379 13.27 10.81 24.84
CA THR A 379 14.00 10.44 23.63
C THR A 379 15.04 11.52 23.34
N GLU A 380 16.26 11.10 23.01
CA GLU A 380 17.35 11.96 22.58
C GLU A 380 17.53 11.78 21.06
N VAL A 381 17.54 12.87 20.30
CA VAL A 381 17.76 12.83 18.84
C VAL A 381 18.94 13.73 18.49
N ARG A 382 19.95 13.20 17.80
CA ARG A 382 21.11 13.97 17.33
C ARG A 382 21.23 13.91 15.81
N TRP A 383 21.17 15.08 15.18
CA TRP A 383 21.38 15.23 13.74
C TRP A 383 22.84 15.59 13.46
N MET A 384 23.41 15.03 12.38
CA MET A 384 24.81 15.20 11.99
C MET A 384 24.90 15.25 10.45
N SER A 385 25.09 16.43 9.85
CA SER A 385 25.18 16.63 8.39
C SER A 385 26.60 17.04 7.95
N GLU A 386 27.06 16.53 6.80
CA GLU A 386 28.44 16.73 6.31
C GLU A 386 28.82 18.20 6.03
N SER A 387 27.84 19.03 5.67
CA SER A 387 28.05 20.40 5.21
C SER A 387 26.79 21.26 5.36
N GLY A 388 26.75 22.42 4.71
CA GLY A 388 25.64 23.38 4.82
C GLY A 388 25.61 24.14 6.16
N VAL A 389 24.46 24.73 6.48
CA VAL A 389 24.15 25.36 7.78
C VAL A 389 23.34 24.42 8.67
N ILE A 390 23.20 24.78 9.95
CA ILE A 390 22.09 24.29 10.78
C ILE A 390 20.88 25.17 10.44
N ASP A 391 19.80 24.60 9.92
CA ASP A 391 18.50 25.27 9.75
C ASP A 391 17.42 24.26 10.12
N VAL A 392 16.68 24.51 11.20
CA VAL A 392 15.72 23.56 11.77
C VAL A 392 14.40 24.23 12.13
N PHE A 393 13.31 23.57 11.76
CA PHE A 393 11.95 23.97 12.12
C PHE A 393 11.40 23.01 13.18
N LEU A 394 11.01 23.57 14.32
CA LEU A 394 10.31 22.88 15.39
C LEU A 394 8.80 23.09 15.18
N LEU A 395 8.07 22.00 15.01
CA LEU A 395 6.64 21.96 14.68
C LEU A 395 5.87 21.55 15.94
N LEU A 396 5.11 22.46 16.54
CA LEU A 396 4.68 22.31 17.94
C LEU A 396 3.25 21.74 18.10
N GLY A 397 2.66 21.27 16.99
CA GLY A 397 1.36 20.61 16.96
C GLY A 397 0.23 21.48 17.55
N PRO A 398 -0.57 20.95 18.50
CA PRO A 398 -0.24 19.82 19.37
C PRO A 398 -0.78 18.45 18.93
N ARG A 399 -1.67 18.35 17.94
CA ARG A 399 -2.21 17.06 17.46
C ARG A 399 -1.37 16.51 16.30
N PRO A 400 -1.42 15.20 15.99
CA PRO A 400 -0.72 14.63 14.85
C PRO A 400 -0.96 15.36 13.51
N ALA A 401 -2.23 15.66 13.20
CA ALA A 401 -2.61 16.39 12.00
C ALA A 401 -2.22 17.88 12.00
N ASP A 402 -1.96 18.48 13.17
CA ASP A 402 -1.43 19.84 13.24
C ASP A 402 0.04 19.87 12.80
N VAL A 403 0.82 18.84 13.18
CA VAL A 403 2.24 18.69 12.79
C VAL A 403 2.39 18.46 11.28
N THR A 404 1.58 17.58 10.67
CA THR A 404 1.66 17.37 9.20
C THR A 404 1.17 18.61 8.43
N ALA A 405 0.16 19.33 8.94
CA ALA A 405 -0.28 20.60 8.36
C ALA A 405 0.71 21.77 8.60
N GLN A 406 1.52 21.74 9.67
CA GLN A 406 2.65 22.66 9.88
C GLN A 406 3.73 22.40 8.83
N TYR A 407 4.20 21.16 8.70
CA TYR A 407 5.18 20.76 7.68
C TYR A 407 4.71 21.08 6.25
N ALA A 408 3.45 20.75 5.90
CA ALA A 408 2.90 21.03 4.58
C ALA A 408 2.72 22.52 4.26
N ARG A 409 2.73 23.42 5.27
CA ARG A 409 2.81 24.88 5.04
C ARG A 409 4.23 25.35 4.70
N LEU A 410 5.26 24.61 5.11
CA LEU A 410 6.65 24.88 4.76
C LEU A 410 6.99 24.32 3.38
N THR A 411 6.72 23.03 3.14
CA THR A 411 7.18 22.29 1.93
C THR A 411 6.09 22.07 0.88
N GLY A 412 4.85 22.45 1.16
CA GLY A 412 3.69 22.19 0.28
C GLY A 412 3.00 20.84 0.50
N THR A 413 1.86 20.68 -0.16
CA THR A 413 1.00 19.49 -0.10
C THR A 413 1.25 18.53 -1.25
N GLN A 414 0.72 17.32 -1.14
CA GLN A 414 0.65 16.35 -2.24
C GLN A 414 -0.05 16.98 -3.46
N ALA A 415 0.54 16.86 -4.65
CA ALA A 415 -0.12 17.23 -5.89
C ALA A 415 -1.35 16.34 -6.12
N LEU A 416 -2.48 16.94 -6.52
CA LEU A 416 -3.72 16.20 -6.79
C LEU A 416 -3.50 15.26 -8.00
N PRO A 417 -3.42 13.93 -7.81
CA PRO A 417 -3.05 13.01 -8.87
C PRO A 417 -4.12 12.97 -9.96
N PRO A 418 -3.76 12.75 -11.25
CA PRO A 418 -4.72 12.30 -12.24
C PRO A 418 -5.43 11.02 -11.76
N LEU A 419 -6.76 10.92 -11.91
CA LEU A 419 -7.55 9.82 -11.36
C LEU A 419 -7.08 8.43 -11.87
N PHE A 420 -6.59 8.36 -13.11
CA PHE A 420 -6.06 7.13 -13.70
C PHE A 420 -4.84 6.59 -12.92
N SER A 421 -4.04 7.47 -12.32
CA SER A 421 -2.85 7.08 -11.54
C SER A 421 -3.18 6.53 -10.14
N LEU A 422 -4.46 6.57 -9.75
CA LEU A 422 -4.98 5.84 -8.59
C LEU A 422 -5.59 4.49 -8.97
N GLY A 423 -5.62 4.12 -10.25
CA GLY A 423 -6.04 2.82 -10.74
C GLY A 423 -5.01 1.72 -10.45
N TYR A 424 -4.96 0.72 -11.32
CA TYR A 424 -3.92 -0.32 -11.30
C TYR A 424 -2.93 -0.11 -12.44
N HIS A 425 -1.64 -0.33 -12.14
CA HIS A 425 -0.50 -0.13 -13.03
C HIS A 425 0.21 -1.48 -13.28
N GLN A 426 0.35 -1.87 -14.54
CA GLN A 426 1.05 -3.08 -14.96
C GLN A 426 2.42 -2.75 -15.57
N SER A 427 3.48 -3.36 -15.03
CA SER A 427 4.87 -3.15 -15.45
C SER A 427 5.68 -4.45 -15.35
N ARG A 428 6.82 -4.49 -16.05
CA ARG A 428 8.00 -5.33 -15.80
C ARG A 428 9.19 -4.82 -16.62
N TRP A 429 10.40 -5.21 -16.24
CA TRP A 429 11.58 -5.17 -17.09
C TRP A 429 11.62 -6.41 -17.98
N ASN A 430 11.44 -6.37 -19.30
CA ASN A 430 10.73 -5.37 -20.08
C ASN A 430 9.49 -6.04 -20.71
N TYR A 431 8.50 -5.24 -21.13
CA TYR A 431 7.69 -5.62 -22.29
C TYR A 431 8.54 -5.47 -23.56
N GLN A 432 8.47 -6.48 -24.43
CA GLN A 432 9.47 -6.72 -25.47
C GLN A 432 9.31 -5.81 -26.68
N ASP A 433 8.08 -5.57 -27.12
CA ASP A 433 7.72 -4.82 -28.32
C ASP A 433 6.25 -4.34 -28.26
N GLU A 434 5.79 -3.67 -29.31
CA GLU A 434 4.39 -3.22 -29.43
C GLU A 434 3.37 -4.38 -29.38
N ALA A 435 3.73 -5.57 -29.85
CA ALA A 435 2.84 -6.73 -29.89
C ALA A 435 2.69 -7.40 -28.51
N ASP A 436 3.75 -7.40 -27.69
CA ASP A 436 3.71 -7.78 -26.28
C ASP A 436 2.82 -6.81 -25.47
N VAL A 437 2.92 -5.50 -25.75
CA VAL A 437 2.03 -4.49 -25.14
C VAL A 437 0.57 -4.71 -25.54
N GLU A 438 0.25 -4.97 -26.81
CA GLU A 438 -1.11 -5.30 -27.23
C GLU A 438 -1.60 -6.64 -26.62
N ALA A 439 -0.74 -7.65 -26.54
CA ALA A 439 -1.07 -8.93 -25.91
C ALA A 439 -1.39 -8.79 -24.41
N VAL A 440 -0.66 -7.92 -23.69
CA VAL A 440 -0.93 -7.57 -22.29
C VAL A 440 -2.24 -6.79 -22.16
N GLU A 441 -2.45 -5.74 -22.94
CA GLU A 441 -3.68 -4.94 -22.97
C GLU A 441 -4.92 -5.84 -23.16
N LYS A 442 -4.83 -6.75 -24.13
CA LYS A 442 -5.85 -7.71 -24.50
C LYS A 442 -6.05 -8.77 -23.41
N GLY A 443 -4.97 -9.22 -22.76
CA GLY A 443 -5.02 -10.14 -21.62
C GLY A 443 -5.82 -9.58 -20.44
N PHE A 444 -5.72 -8.28 -20.15
CA PHE A 444 -6.57 -7.64 -19.13
C PHE A 444 -8.06 -7.62 -19.53
N GLU A 445 -8.36 -7.35 -20.80
CA GLU A 445 -9.74 -7.33 -21.30
C GLU A 445 -10.37 -8.74 -21.31
N GLU A 446 -9.66 -9.74 -21.82
CA GLU A 446 -10.13 -11.14 -21.93
C GLU A 446 -10.39 -11.80 -20.57
N HIS A 447 -9.68 -11.38 -19.52
CA HIS A 447 -9.84 -11.92 -18.16
C HIS A 447 -10.69 -11.02 -17.23
N GLU A 448 -11.39 -10.02 -17.79
CA GLU A 448 -12.20 -9.01 -17.10
C GLU A 448 -11.50 -8.27 -15.93
N LEU A 449 -10.22 -7.94 -16.12
CA LEU A 449 -9.37 -7.27 -15.14
C LEU A 449 -9.26 -5.76 -15.42
N PRO A 450 -9.46 -4.89 -14.43
CA PRO A 450 -9.33 -3.45 -14.61
C PRO A 450 -7.85 -3.01 -14.59
N LEU A 451 -7.48 -2.14 -15.53
CA LEU A 451 -6.12 -1.64 -15.77
C LEU A 451 -6.19 -0.24 -16.37
N ASP A 452 -5.45 0.71 -15.80
CA ASP A 452 -5.33 2.07 -16.35
C ASP A 452 -3.99 2.29 -17.09
N VAL A 453 -2.88 1.70 -16.64
CA VAL A 453 -1.54 2.06 -17.16
C VAL A 453 -0.65 0.84 -17.46
N ILE A 454 -0.13 0.75 -18.68
CA ILE A 454 0.98 -0.17 -19.05
C ILE A 454 2.30 0.61 -19.05
N TRP A 455 3.39 -0.01 -18.59
CA TRP A 455 4.68 0.64 -18.40
C TRP A 455 5.75 0.09 -19.35
N LEU A 456 6.60 0.98 -19.85
CA LEU A 456 7.77 0.67 -20.68
C LEU A 456 9.04 1.08 -19.95
N ASP A 457 9.78 0.05 -19.57
CA ASP A 457 11.08 0.09 -18.92
C ASP A 457 12.22 0.17 -19.98
N ILE A 458 13.50 0.20 -19.56
CA ILE A 458 14.65 0.72 -20.32
C ILE A 458 14.93 0.06 -21.69
N GLU A 459 14.42 -1.15 -21.97
CA GLU A 459 14.58 -1.79 -23.29
C GLU A 459 13.70 -1.17 -24.40
N HIS A 460 12.85 -0.19 -24.09
CA HIS A 460 12.03 0.49 -25.10
C HIS A 460 12.79 1.55 -25.91
N ALA A 461 13.93 2.03 -25.42
CA ALA A 461 14.70 3.13 -26.01
C ALA A 461 15.92 2.62 -26.81
N ASP A 462 16.29 3.29 -27.90
CA ASP A 462 17.45 2.90 -28.73
C ASP A 462 18.75 2.94 -27.92
N GLY A 463 19.27 1.78 -27.54
CA GLY A 463 20.55 1.64 -26.84
C GLY A 463 20.62 2.40 -25.51
N LYS A 464 19.46 2.56 -24.84
CA LYS A 464 19.22 3.40 -23.65
C LYS A 464 19.54 4.88 -23.87
N ARG A 465 19.16 5.42 -25.03
CA ARG A 465 19.06 6.86 -25.29
C ARG A 465 17.63 7.30 -24.99
N TYR A 466 17.40 7.93 -23.84
CA TYR A 466 16.07 8.43 -23.47
C TYR A 466 15.52 9.45 -24.49
N PHE A 467 14.20 9.69 -24.47
CA PHE A 467 13.47 10.43 -25.52
C PHE A 467 13.55 9.81 -26.94
N THR A 468 13.98 8.54 -27.06
CA THR A 468 13.96 7.76 -28.32
C THR A 468 13.19 6.46 -28.15
N TRP A 469 13.03 5.71 -29.25
CA TRP A 469 12.37 4.41 -29.29
C TRP A 469 13.27 3.42 -30.05
N ASP A 470 13.34 2.17 -29.60
CA ASP A 470 14.02 1.09 -30.31
C ASP A 470 13.30 0.83 -31.66
N PRO A 471 13.94 1.07 -32.82
CA PRO A 471 13.26 1.07 -34.11
C PRO A 471 12.88 -0.34 -34.61
N ALA A 472 13.27 -1.41 -33.93
CA ALA A 472 12.87 -2.78 -34.23
C ALA A 472 11.70 -3.24 -33.34
N LYS A 473 11.67 -2.81 -32.07
CA LYS A 473 10.63 -3.19 -31.08
C LYS A 473 9.43 -2.23 -31.07
N PHE A 474 9.70 -0.93 -31.24
CA PHE A 474 8.73 0.16 -31.12
C PHE A 474 8.80 1.10 -32.36
N PRO A 475 8.49 0.60 -33.58
CA PRO A 475 8.55 1.38 -34.82
C PRO A 475 7.37 2.36 -35.01
N ASN A 476 6.28 2.22 -34.25
CA ASN A 476 5.07 3.04 -34.32
C ASN A 476 4.50 3.34 -32.91
N PRO A 477 5.30 3.97 -32.02
CA PRO A 477 4.91 4.19 -30.62
C PRO A 477 3.66 5.06 -30.50
N ARG A 478 3.46 5.96 -31.47
CA ARG A 478 2.24 6.77 -31.59
C ARG A 478 1.00 5.91 -31.79
N GLY A 479 1.04 4.93 -32.70
CA GLY A 479 -0.08 4.02 -32.94
C GLY A 479 -0.42 3.14 -31.73
N MET A 480 0.61 2.66 -31.02
CA MET A 480 0.46 1.95 -29.74
C MET A 480 -0.21 2.83 -28.67
N LEU A 481 0.19 4.09 -28.55
CA LEU A 481 -0.42 5.05 -27.62
C LEU A 481 -1.87 5.41 -28.00
N GLU A 482 -2.15 5.60 -29.29
CA GLU A 482 -3.50 5.88 -29.80
C GLU A 482 -4.43 4.66 -29.60
N HIS A 483 -3.92 3.42 -29.71
CA HIS A 483 -4.66 2.20 -29.33
C HIS A 483 -5.04 2.22 -27.84
N LEU A 484 -4.07 2.45 -26.94
CA LEU A 484 -4.32 2.50 -25.49
C LEU A 484 -5.31 3.61 -25.12
N ALA A 485 -5.18 4.79 -25.73
CA ALA A 485 -6.12 5.89 -25.54
C ALA A 485 -7.55 5.53 -25.97
N ALA A 486 -7.72 4.89 -27.14
CA ALA A 486 -9.02 4.39 -27.60
C ALA A 486 -9.63 3.33 -26.67
N ARG A 487 -8.80 2.58 -25.93
CA ARG A 487 -9.22 1.63 -24.89
C ARG A 487 -9.46 2.26 -23.52
N LYS A 488 -9.33 3.59 -23.40
CA LYS A 488 -9.41 4.37 -22.13
C LYS A 488 -8.31 4.01 -21.14
N ARG A 489 -7.10 3.74 -21.64
CA ARG A 489 -5.88 3.42 -20.89
C ARG A 489 -4.79 4.47 -21.18
N ARG A 490 -3.68 4.39 -20.47
CA ARG A 490 -2.49 5.26 -20.56
C ARG A 490 -1.23 4.41 -20.60
N MET A 491 -0.10 5.05 -20.87
CA MET A 491 1.23 4.45 -20.82
C MET A 491 2.16 5.28 -19.94
N VAL A 492 3.20 4.65 -19.38
CA VAL A 492 4.34 5.33 -18.77
C VAL A 492 5.63 4.83 -19.42
N SER A 493 6.55 5.73 -19.77
CA SER A 493 7.93 5.39 -20.19
C SER A 493 8.95 5.87 -19.16
N ILE A 494 10.01 5.08 -18.97
CA ILE A 494 11.19 5.46 -18.16
C ILE A 494 12.07 6.52 -18.86
N VAL A 495 12.53 7.52 -18.13
CA VAL A 495 13.39 8.63 -18.59
C VAL A 495 14.32 9.04 -17.45
N ASP A 496 15.57 8.61 -17.49
CA ASP A 496 16.50 8.72 -16.35
C ASP A 496 17.52 9.86 -16.53
N PRO A 497 18.07 10.41 -15.44
CA PRO A 497 18.97 11.57 -15.48
C PRO A 497 20.43 11.18 -15.76
N HIS A 498 20.66 10.21 -16.64
CA HIS A 498 21.99 9.82 -17.10
C HIS A 498 21.98 9.65 -18.63
N ILE A 499 22.80 10.43 -19.33
CA ILE A 499 22.71 10.61 -20.78
C ILE A 499 23.92 9.97 -21.46
N LYS A 500 23.67 8.93 -22.26
CA LYS A 500 24.67 8.24 -23.06
C LYS A 500 25.64 9.20 -23.76
N VAL A 501 26.94 9.00 -23.55
CA VAL A 501 27.99 9.75 -24.25
C VAL A 501 28.11 9.23 -25.69
N ASP A 502 27.41 9.88 -26.61
CA ASP A 502 27.31 9.50 -28.02
C ASP A 502 27.17 10.76 -28.90
N GLY A 503 28.13 10.98 -29.79
CA GLY A 503 28.13 12.13 -30.72
C GLY A 503 27.06 12.07 -31.81
N GLY A 504 26.38 10.92 -32.00
CA GLY A 504 25.20 10.81 -32.85
C GLY A 504 23.88 11.17 -32.16
N TYR A 505 23.89 11.35 -30.83
CA TYR A 505 22.68 11.54 -30.02
C TYR A 505 22.41 13.03 -29.78
N ARG A 506 21.24 13.52 -30.23
CA ARG A 506 20.82 14.94 -30.15
C ARG A 506 20.93 15.50 -28.73
N VAL A 507 20.36 14.79 -27.76
CA VAL A 507 20.33 15.19 -26.34
C VAL A 507 21.73 15.33 -25.75
N HIS A 508 22.62 14.36 -25.99
CA HIS A 508 24.02 14.48 -25.53
C HIS A 508 24.72 15.70 -26.16
N SER A 509 24.56 15.85 -27.47
CA SER A 509 25.20 16.92 -28.23
C SER A 509 24.74 18.32 -27.78
N GLU A 510 23.44 18.51 -27.52
CA GLU A 510 22.90 19.76 -27.00
C GLU A 510 23.35 20.05 -25.56
N LEU A 511 23.24 19.08 -24.65
CA LEU A 511 23.63 19.25 -23.26
C LEU A 511 25.13 19.56 -23.13
N ARG A 512 25.96 18.90 -23.93
CA ARG A 512 27.40 19.18 -24.01
C ARG A 512 27.69 20.56 -24.57
N ALA A 513 27.04 20.95 -25.68
CA ALA A 513 27.25 22.25 -26.32
C ALA A 513 26.80 23.44 -25.44
N ARG A 514 25.75 23.25 -24.62
CA ARG A 514 25.28 24.23 -23.62
C ARG A 514 26.04 24.16 -22.29
N GLY A 515 26.87 23.13 -22.09
CA GLY A 515 27.63 22.90 -20.87
C GLY A 515 26.81 22.44 -19.66
N LEU A 516 25.58 21.95 -19.87
CA LEU A 516 24.57 21.66 -18.82
C LEU A 516 24.80 20.37 -18.01
N TYR A 517 25.94 19.70 -18.19
CA TYR A 517 26.34 18.55 -17.38
C TYR A 517 27.00 18.96 -16.05
N VAL A 518 26.78 18.17 -15.00
CA VAL A 518 27.59 18.17 -13.76
C VAL A 518 29.06 18.04 -14.13
N LYS A 519 29.95 18.72 -13.42
CA LYS A 519 31.39 18.73 -13.73
C LYS A 519 32.21 17.91 -12.73
N THR A 520 33.39 17.46 -13.14
CA THR A 520 34.43 17.03 -12.18
C THR A 520 35.00 18.26 -11.45
N LYS A 521 35.77 18.04 -10.38
CA LYS A 521 36.54 19.10 -9.69
C LYS A 521 37.48 19.89 -10.61
N ASP A 522 37.90 19.29 -11.72
CA ASP A 522 38.80 19.87 -12.72
C ASP A 522 38.05 20.63 -13.83
N GLY A 523 36.72 20.69 -13.78
CA GLY A 523 35.87 21.46 -14.70
C GLY A 523 35.43 20.72 -15.98
N ASN A 524 35.87 19.48 -16.19
CA ASN A 524 35.41 18.62 -17.29
C ASN A 524 33.96 18.14 -17.04
N ASP A 525 33.23 17.74 -18.08
CA ASP A 525 31.95 17.02 -17.90
C ASP A 525 32.17 15.76 -17.05
N TYR A 526 31.26 15.49 -16.10
CA TYR A 526 31.29 14.25 -15.32
C TYR A 526 30.75 13.09 -16.15
N GLU A 527 31.64 12.18 -16.54
CA GLU A 527 31.30 10.92 -17.22
C GLU A 527 31.47 9.74 -16.24
N GLY A 528 30.48 8.85 -16.19
CA GLY A 528 30.45 7.63 -15.38
C GLY A 528 29.70 6.49 -16.08
N TRP A 529 29.58 5.32 -15.47
CA TRP A 529 28.86 4.18 -16.06
C TRP A 529 27.45 4.02 -15.47
N CYS A 530 26.47 3.79 -16.35
CA CYS A 530 25.10 3.36 -16.02
C CYS A 530 24.53 2.52 -17.18
N TRP A 531 23.20 2.39 -17.32
CA TRP A 531 22.57 1.48 -18.30
C TRP A 531 23.04 1.60 -19.76
N PRO A 532 23.27 2.80 -20.35
CA PRO A 532 23.78 2.90 -21.72
C PRO A 532 25.31 2.78 -21.84
N GLY A 533 26.03 2.43 -20.76
CA GLY A 533 27.49 2.46 -20.68
C GLY A 533 27.99 3.82 -20.19
N SER A 534 29.00 4.39 -20.86
CA SER A 534 29.47 5.76 -20.57
C SER A 534 28.32 6.77 -20.69
N SER A 535 28.12 7.52 -19.61
CA SER A 535 26.97 8.39 -19.37
C SER A 535 27.43 9.69 -18.71
N ALA A 536 26.91 10.81 -19.19
CA ALA A 536 27.10 12.12 -18.58
C ALA A 536 25.80 12.57 -17.87
N TYR A 537 25.94 13.20 -16.71
CA TYR A 537 24.84 13.45 -15.77
C TYR A 537 24.41 14.92 -15.82
N PRO A 538 23.18 15.26 -16.24
CA PRO A 538 22.76 16.65 -16.38
C PRO A 538 22.63 17.33 -15.02
N ASP A 539 23.05 18.59 -14.91
CA ASP A 539 22.99 19.29 -13.63
C ASP A 539 21.60 19.88 -13.35
N PHE A 540 20.70 19.04 -12.85
CA PHE A 540 19.34 19.44 -12.48
C PHE A 540 19.26 20.53 -11.40
N THR A 541 20.36 20.87 -10.72
CA THR A 541 20.39 22.03 -9.81
C THR A 541 20.42 23.36 -10.56
N ASN A 542 20.93 23.38 -11.80
CA ASN A 542 20.86 24.52 -12.70
C ASN A 542 19.40 24.74 -13.20
N PRO A 543 18.78 25.91 -12.98
CA PRO A 543 17.45 26.18 -13.52
C PRO A 543 17.39 26.14 -15.05
N GLU A 544 18.48 26.45 -15.78
CA GLU A 544 18.53 26.31 -17.25
C GLU A 544 18.45 24.83 -17.68
N MET A 545 19.05 23.91 -16.91
CA MET A 545 18.93 22.47 -17.18
C MET A 545 17.50 21.99 -16.95
N ARG A 546 16.84 22.43 -15.86
CA ARG A 546 15.43 22.11 -15.61
C ARG A 546 14.50 22.65 -16.71
N GLU A 547 14.78 23.85 -17.18
CA GLU A 547 14.08 24.50 -18.30
C GLU A 547 14.26 23.72 -19.62
N TRP A 548 15.50 23.35 -19.98
CA TRP A 548 15.77 22.54 -21.16
C TRP A 548 15.11 21.15 -21.08
N TRP A 549 15.18 20.50 -19.91
CA TRP A 549 14.56 19.19 -19.66
C TRP A 549 13.03 19.24 -19.81
N ALA A 550 12.38 20.23 -19.21
CA ALA A 550 10.93 20.39 -19.31
C ALA A 550 10.48 20.56 -20.77
N ASN A 551 11.26 21.30 -21.57
CA ASN A 551 10.94 21.55 -22.97
C ASN A 551 11.17 20.31 -23.88
N MET A 552 12.03 19.36 -23.49
CA MET A 552 12.18 18.07 -24.20
C MET A 552 10.92 17.18 -24.16
N PHE A 553 9.97 17.41 -23.24
CA PHE A 553 8.70 16.67 -23.18
C PHE A 553 7.60 17.19 -24.12
N ALA A 554 7.86 18.24 -24.90
CA ALA A 554 6.95 18.69 -25.95
C ALA A 554 6.80 17.60 -27.03
N PHE A 555 5.60 17.45 -27.61
CA PHE A 555 5.28 16.34 -28.51
C PHE A 555 6.06 16.34 -29.84
N ASP A 556 6.64 17.48 -30.21
CA ASP A 556 7.56 17.67 -31.34
C ASP A 556 9.02 17.40 -30.97
N GLN A 557 9.37 17.39 -29.68
CA GLN A 557 10.72 17.14 -29.18
C GLN A 557 10.93 15.69 -28.75
N TYR A 558 9.95 15.10 -28.04
CA TYR A 558 9.86 13.66 -27.78
C TYR A 558 8.95 13.03 -28.83
N GLU A 559 9.51 12.83 -30.01
CA GLU A 559 8.80 12.27 -31.18
C GLU A 559 8.13 10.93 -30.84
N GLY A 560 6.92 10.71 -31.36
CA GLY A 560 6.10 9.53 -31.07
C GLY A 560 5.24 9.60 -29.81
N SER A 561 5.51 10.53 -28.88
CA SER A 561 4.70 10.71 -27.66
C SER A 561 3.32 11.37 -27.91
N THR A 562 2.40 11.24 -26.95
CA THR A 562 1.03 11.80 -26.99
C THR A 562 0.52 12.18 -25.58
N GLU A 563 -0.66 12.81 -25.45
CA GLU A 563 -1.31 13.05 -24.14
C GLU A 563 -1.58 11.76 -23.32
N ALA A 564 -1.48 10.58 -23.93
CA ALA A 564 -1.64 9.29 -23.27
C ALA A 564 -0.36 8.74 -22.61
N LEU A 565 0.82 9.30 -22.93
CA LEU A 565 2.11 8.89 -22.38
C LEU A 565 2.50 9.74 -21.17
N TYR A 566 2.88 9.10 -20.07
CA TYR A 566 3.40 9.69 -18.84
C TYR A 566 4.81 9.15 -18.55
N THR A 567 5.42 9.50 -17.42
CA THR A 567 6.87 9.34 -17.22
C THR A 567 7.20 8.71 -15.89
N TRP A 568 8.30 7.97 -15.88
CA TRP A 568 8.97 7.44 -14.70
C TRP A 568 10.41 7.96 -14.73
N ASN A 569 10.87 8.59 -13.65
CA ASN A 569 12.27 8.86 -13.44
C ASN A 569 12.83 7.81 -12.47
N ASP A 570 13.76 7.01 -12.95
CA ASP A 570 14.54 6.09 -12.14
C ASP A 570 16.01 6.56 -12.07
N MET A 571 16.84 5.85 -11.32
CA MET A 571 18.29 6.05 -11.25
C MET A 571 18.68 7.48 -10.83
N ASN A 572 17.77 8.20 -10.15
CA ASN A 572 17.83 9.64 -9.96
C ASN A 572 18.38 10.10 -8.61
N GLU A 573 19.08 9.22 -7.91
CA GLU A 573 19.83 9.50 -6.69
C GLU A 573 20.92 10.60 -6.83
N PRO A 574 21.79 10.65 -7.87
CA PRO A 574 21.87 9.81 -9.08
C PRO A 574 22.63 8.48 -8.87
N SER A 575 22.17 7.43 -9.54
CA SER A 575 22.89 6.15 -9.59
C SER A 575 24.06 6.19 -10.59
N VAL A 576 25.23 5.73 -10.16
CA VAL A 576 26.48 5.67 -10.92
C VAL A 576 27.20 4.35 -10.62
N PHE A 577 27.09 3.36 -11.51
CA PHE A 577 27.65 2.01 -11.30
C PHE A 577 29.16 1.98 -11.11
N SER A 578 29.88 2.99 -11.62
CA SER A 578 31.32 3.19 -11.46
C SER A 578 31.68 4.25 -10.41
N GLY A 579 30.75 4.62 -9.52
CA GLY A 579 30.92 5.67 -8.52
C GLY A 579 31.06 5.14 -7.09
N PRO A 580 31.58 5.97 -6.16
CA PRO A 580 31.57 5.63 -4.73
C PRO A 580 30.13 5.39 -4.27
N GLU A 581 29.90 4.28 -3.56
CA GLU A 581 28.58 3.93 -3.01
C GLU A 581 27.48 3.84 -4.09
N VAL A 582 27.84 3.54 -5.34
CA VAL A 582 26.92 3.54 -6.50
C VAL A 582 26.33 4.93 -6.80
N THR A 583 27.00 6.03 -6.42
CA THR A 583 26.56 7.40 -6.72
C THR A 583 27.71 8.33 -7.15
N MET A 584 27.39 9.60 -7.39
CA MET A 584 28.28 10.67 -7.85
C MET A 584 29.45 10.92 -6.87
N HIS A 585 30.62 11.29 -7.39
CA HIS A 585 31.76 11.69 -6.56
C HIS A 585 31.45 12.98 -5.78
N LYS A 586 31.72 13.00 -4.47
CA LYS A 586 31.38 14.12 -3.58
C LYS A 586 31.98 15.47 -3.95
N ASP A 587 33.16 15.47 -4.58
CA ASP A 587 33.88 16.67 -5.03
C ASP A 587 33.54 17.09 -6.49
N ALA A 588 32.57 16.42 -7.12
CA ALA A 588 31.93 16.88 -8.35
C ALA A 588 31.19 18.22 -8.13
N ARG A 589 31.04 18.99 -9.21
CA ARG A 589 30.65 20.40 -9.19
C ARG A 589 29.35 20.67 -9.91
N HIS A 590 28.51 21.43 -9.23
CA HIS A 590 27.19 21.84 -9.66
C HIS A 590 27.11 23.37 -9.85
N PHE A 591 25.97 23.84 -10.34
CA PHE A 591 25.60 25.24 -10.49
C PHE A 591 25.92 26.06 -9.23
N GLY A 592 26.44 27.27 -9.43
CA GLY A 592 26.95 28.12 -8.34
C GLY A 592 28.32 27.70 -7.75
N GLY A 593 28.91 26.57 -8.20
CA GLY A 593 30.20 26.09 -7.72
C GLY A 593 30.14 25.21 -6.45
N TRP A 594 28.93 24.86 -6.03
CA TRP A 594 28.66 23.92 -4.94
C TRP A 594 29.21 22.51 -5.26
N GLU A 595 29.58 21.79 -4.21
CA GLU A 595 29.98 20.38 -4.30
C GLU A 595 28.75 19.47 -4.23
N HIS A 596 28.83 18.30 -4.87
CA HIS A 596 27.75 17.31 -4.82
C HIS A 596 27.36 16.95 -3.37
N ARG A 597 28.35 16.91 -2.45
CA ARG A 597 28.11 16.64 -1.02
C ARG A 597 27.14 17.61 -0.34
N GLU A 598 26.96 18.83 -0.87
CA GLU A 598 26.16 19.89 -0.24
C GLU A 598 24.67 19.79 -0.62
N LEU A 599 24.35 19.06 -1.71
CA LEU A 599 23.04 19.08 -2.37
C LEU A 599 22.57 17.70 -2.89
N HIS A 600 23.33 16.64 -2.65
CA HIS A 600 23.08 15.29 -3.15
C HIS A 600 21.61 14.86 -2.98
N ASN A 601 21.05 14.99 -1.77
CA ASN A 601 19.69 14.53 -1.48
C ASN A 601 18.58 15.29 -2.24
N ILE A 602 18.84 16.50 -2.77
CA ILE A 602 17.87 17.25 -3.59
C ILE A 602 18.02 17.05 -5.10
N TYR A 603 19.04 16.32 -5.58
CA TYR A 603 19.21 16.06 -7.02
C TYR A 603 17.97 15.34 -7.60
N GLY A 604 17.52 14.25 -6.97
CA GLY A 604 16.34 13.50 -7.40
C GLY A 604 15.05 14.31 -7.39
N LEU A 605 14.86 15.18 -6.40
CA LEU A 605 13.73 16.12 -6.33
C LEU A 605 13.70 17.04 -7.57
N TYR A 606 14.85 17.53 -8.03
CA TYR A 606 14.90 18.39 -9.21
C TYR A 606 14.66 17.66 -10.53
N VAL A 607 15.04 16.39 -10.64
CA VAL A 607 14.67 15.53 -11.78
C VAL A 607 13.15 15.35 -11.81
N HIS A 608 12.55 15.02 -10.67
CA HIS A 608 11.09 14.85 -10.51
C HIS A 608 10.33 16.13 -10.88
N GLN A 609 10.80 17.27 -10.36
CA GLN A 609 10.27 18.61 -10.66
C GLN A 609 10.29 18.93 -12.15
N ALA A 610 11.45 18.78 -12.80
CA ALA A 610 11.63 19.17 -14.20
C ALA A 610 10.80 18.29 -15.15
N THR A 611 10.68 17.00 -14.86
CA THR A 611 9.82 16.06 -15.61
C THR A 611 8.34 16.40 -15.44
N ALA A 612 7.89 16.69 -14.21
CA ALA A 612 6.51 17.08 -13.93
C ALA A 612 6.13 18.38 -14.65
N GLU A 613 7.00 19.39 -14.58
CA GLU A 613 6.86 20.66 -15.31
C GLU A 613 6.79 20.45 -16.83
N GLY A 614 7.64 19.58 -17.40
CA GLY A 614 7.59 19.24 -18.82
C GLY A 614 6.25 18.61 -19.25
N GLN A 615 5.70 17.72 -18.42
CA GLN A 615 4.37 17.15 -18.66
C GLN A 615 3.22 18.17 -18.58
N ILE A 616 3.34 19.18 -17.72
CA ILE A 616 2.39 20.30 -17.63
C ILE A 616 2.48 21.14 -18.91
N ARG A 617 3.70 21.55 -19.31
CA ARG A 617 3.96 22.44 -20.45
C ARG A 617 3.48 21.90 -21.78
N ARG A 618 3.78 20.63 -22.12
CA ARG A 618 3.35 20.01 -23.38
C ARG A 618 1.82 20.01 -23.57
N SER A 619 1.05 20.09 -22.48
CA SER A 619 -0.42 20.18 -22.49
C SER A 619 -0.96 21.63 -22.56
N GLY A 620 -0.08 22.63 -22.70
CA GLY A 620 -0.44 24.04 -22.59
C GLY A 620 -0.78 24.49 -21.16
N GLY A 621 -0.27 23.79 -20.13
CA GLY A 621 -0.60 24.05 -18.73
C GLY A 621 -1.97 23.51 -18.28
N ARG A 622 -2.65 22.72 -19.10
CA ARG A 622 -4.01 22.23 -18.86
C ARG A 622 -4.07 20.97 -18.00
N LEU A 623 -3.22 19.98 -18.29
CA LEU A 623 -3.26 18.65 -17.68
C LEU A 623 -2.32 18.54 -16.48
N ARG A 624 -2.75 17.78 -15.46
CA ARG A 624 -1.94 17.47 -14.28
C ARG A 624 -0.91 16.38 -14.63
N PRO A 625 0.32 16.46 -14.11
CA PRO A 625 1.35 15.47 -14.39
C PRO A 625 1.06 14.15 -13.65
N PHE A 626 1.62 13.07 -14.17
CA PHE A 626 1.94 11.88 -13.38
C PHE A 626 3.39 11.50 -13.66
N VAL A 627 4.22 11.64 -12.63
CA VAL A 627 5.63 11.22 -12.63
C VAL A 627 5.88 10.38 -11.39
N LEU A 628 6.37 9.16 -11.59
CA LEU A 628 6.97 8.35 -10.52
C LEU A 628 8.46 8.68 -10.41
N SER A 629 8.98 8.85 -9.20
CA SER A 629 10.39 9.10 -8.92
C SER A 629 10.93 8.07 -7.91
N ARG A 630 12.19 7.61 -8.07
CA ARG A 630 12.82 6.71 -7.10
C ARG A 630 13.41 7.50 -5.95
N ALA A 631 14.35 8.41 -6.25
CA ALA A 631 14.90 9.34 -5.30
C ALA A 631 13.97 10.54 -5.04
N PHE A 632 13.97 11.06 -3.82
CA PHE A 632 13.11 12.17 -3.39
C PHE A 632 13.71 12.94 -2.21
N PHE A 633 13.15 14.13 -1.97
CA PHE A 633 13.43 14.94 -0.79
C PHE A 633 12.14 15.57 -0.22
N ALA A 634 12.26 16.28 0.90
CA ALA A 634 11.23 17.19 1.38
C ALA A 634 10.74 18.13 0.25
N GLY A 635 9.47 18.06 -0.11
CA GLY A 635 8.88 18.82 -1.23
C GLY A 635 8.57 17.99 -2.49
N SER A 636 9.11 16.77 -2.63
CA SER A 636 8.81 15.90 -3.79
C SER A 636 7.32 15.52 -3.91
N GLN A 637 6.54 15.59 -2.82
CA GLN A 637 5.09 15.39 -2.86
C GLN A 637 4.36 16.34 -3.83
N ARG A 638 4.97 17.47 -4.19
CA ARG A 638 4.43 18.46 -5.14
C ARG A 638 4.49 18.01 -6.61
N TYR A 639 5.20 16.92 -6.94
CA TYR A 639 5.54 16.58 -8.32
C TYR A 639 4.99 15.23 -8.82
N GLY A 640 4.59 14.33 -7.93
CA GLY A 640 3.92 13.09 -8.33
C GLY A 640 3.91 11.99 -7.26
N ALA A 641 4.31 10.78 -7.67
CA ALA A 641 4.39 9.58 -6.84
C ALA A 641 5.85 9.17 -6.57
N VAL A 642 6.03 8.31 -5.57
CA VAL A 642 7.28 7.61 -5.25
C VAL A 642 7.01 6.14 -4.95
N TRP A 643 8.03 5.28 -4.99
CA TRP A 643 7.91 3.87 -4.57
C TRP A 643 9.17 3.40 -3.84
N THR A 644 9.08 2.30 -3.09
CA THR A 644 10.16 1.79 -2.21
C THR A 644 11.30 1.05 -2.95
N GLY A 645 11.61 1.47 -4.18
CA GLY A 645 12.62 0.85 -5.05
C GLY A 645 12.55 -0.67 -5.20
N ASP A 646 13.72 -1.30 -5.29
CA ASP A 646 13.90 -2.66 -5.80
C ASP A 646 13.73 -3.73 -4.71
N ASN A 647 12.47 -3.95 -4.31
CA ASN A 647 12.11 -4.92 -3.28
C ASN A 647 12.22 -6.40 -3.73
N THR A 648 12.25 -7.34 -2.78
CA THR A 648 12.34 -8.80 -3.08
C THR A 648 10.97 -9.47 -3.03
N ALA A 649 10.74 -10.50 -3.86
CA ALA A 649 9.54 -11.34 -3.87
C ALA A 649 9.43 -12.29 -2.66
N ASP A 650 9.46 -11.72 -1.45
CA ASP A 650 9.37 -12.42 -0.17
C ASP A 650 8.28 -11.84 0.74
N TRP A 651 7.84 -12.63 1.74
CA TRP A 651 6.82 -12.26 2.70
C TRP A 651 7.22 -11.10 3.62
N ASP A 652 8.49 -10.98 4.01
CA ASP A 652 8.91 -9.85 4.86
C ASP A 652 9.03 -8.53 4.06
N HIS A 653 9.30 -8.58 2.75
CA HIS A 653 9.19 -7.39 1.90
C HIS A 653 7.72 -7.01 1.62
N LEU A 654 6.78 -7.97 1.59
CA LEU A 654 5.35 -7.66 1.64
C LEU A 654 4.99 -6.99 2.97
N ARG A 655 5.47 -7.52 4.11
CA ARG A 655 5.22 -6.96 5.45
C ARG A 655 5.78 -5.55 5.61
N ILE A 656 7.05 -5.31 5.26
CA ILE A 656 7.72 -4.01 5.43
C ILE A 656 7.12 -2.89 4.56
N SER A 657 6.41 -3.25 3.48
CA SER A 657 5.75 -2.25 2.62
C SER A 657 4.73 -1.38 3.37
N ILE A 658 4.19 -1.87 4.50
CA ILE A 658 3.25 -1.14 5.35
C ILE A 658 3.97 -0.04 6.17
N PRO A 659 4.94 -0.33 7.06
CA PRO A 659 5.68 0.71 7.78
C PRO A 659 6.39 1.71 6.85
N MET A 660 6.94 1.27 5.71
CA MET A 660 7.53 2.18 4.72
C MET A 660 6.48 3.15 4.14
N CYS A 661 5.33 2.66 3.66
CA CYS A 661 4.29 3.58 3.15
C CYS A 661 3.73 4.52 4.25
N LEU A 662 3.72 4.08 5.51
CA LEU A 662 3.29 4.90 6.64
C LEU A 662 4.32 6.00 6.99
N SER A 663 5.63 5.71 6.97
CA SER A 663 6.67 6.72 7.24
C SER A 663 6.74 7.78 6.14
N PHE A 664 6.58 7.37 4.87
CA PHE A 664 6.41 8.29 3.72
C PHE A 664 5.17 9.18 3.88
N GLY A 665 4.03 8.59 4.28
CA GLY A 665 2.80 9.31 4.55
C GLY A 665 2.97 10.39 5.61
N LEU A 666 3.57 10.06 6.76
CA LEU A 666 3.90 11.02 7.82
C LEU A 666 4.88 12.10 7.36
N ALA A 667 5.82 11.76 6.46
CA ALA A 667 6.75 12.66 5.80
C ALA A 667 6.14 13.50 4.64
N GLY A 668 4.82 13.44 4.45
CA GLY A 668 4.07 14.20 3.45
C GLY A 668 4.03 13.58 2.04
N LEU A 669 4.79 12.50 1.79
CA LEU A 669 4.84 11.75 0.53
C LEU A 669 3.67 10.75 0.46
N ALA A 670 2.44 11.28 0.46
CA ALA A 670 1.22 10.46 0.58
C ALA A 670 0.90 9.61 -0.66
N PHE A 671 1.61 9.79 -1.78
CA PHE A 671 1.48 8.98 -3.00
C PHE A 671 2.62 7.95 -3.14
N CYS A 672 2.71 7.06 -2.16
CA CYS A 672 3.73 6.01 -2.05
C CYS A 672 3.15 4.60 -2.27
N GLY A 673 4.01 3.62 -2.57
CA GLY A 673 3.66 2.21 -2.71
C GLY A 673 4.90 1.32 -2.85
N ALA A 674 4.71 0.01 -2.85
CA ALA A 674 5.77 -0.98 -3.08
C ALA A 674 5.39 -1.90 -4.26
N ASP A 675 6.38 -2.42 -4.98
CA ASP A 675 6.11 -3.19 -6.20
C ASP A 675 5.46 -4.55 -5.91
N VAL A 676 4.28 -4.75 -6.50
CA VAL A 676 3.40 -5.88 -6.21
C VAL A 676 3.97 -7.18 -6.73
N GLY A 677 4.17 -8.11 -5.80
CA GLY A 677 4.82 -9.40 -6.02
C GLY A 677 6.34 -9.38 -5.90
N GLY A 678 6.96 -8.23 -5.59
CA GLY A 678 8.40 -8.08 -5.38
C GLY A 678 9.23 -8.04 -6.66
N PHE A 679 10.06 -7.02 -6.83
CA PHE A 679 10.86 -6.79 -8.03
C PHE A 679 11.85 -7.95 -8.30
N PHE A 680 12.69 -8.30 -7.33
CA PHE A 680 13.62 -9.44 -7.44
C PHE A 680 12.94 -10.79 -7.15
N GLN A 681 13.48 -11.87 -7.74
CA GLN A 681 13.05 -13.26 -7.54
C GLN A 681 11.63 -13.57 -8.09
N ASN A 682 11.08 -14.76 -7.80
CA ASN A 682 9.81 -15.22 -8.36
C ASN A 682 8.82 -15.58 -7.23
N PRO A 683 7.76 -14.78 -7.00
CA PRO A 683 6.83 -14.98 -5.89
C PRO A 683 5.97 -16.24 -6.08
N GLY A 684 5.79 -17.02 -5.01
CA GLY A 684 4.83 -18.12 -4.99
C GLY A 684 3.38 -17.64 -5.18
N PRO A 685 2.45 -18.48 -5.69
CA PRO A 685 1.09 -18.03 -6.00
C PRO A 685 0.30 -17.46 -4.80
N GLU A 686 0.54 -17.96 -3.58
CA GLU A 686 -0.05 -17.42 -2.35
C GLU A 686 0.42 -15.98 -2.09
N LEU A 687 1.75 -15.76 -2.14
CA LEU A 687 2.38 -14.46 -1.97
C LEU A 687 1.90 -13.46 -3.03
N GLN A 688 1.77 -13.89 -4.30
CA GLN A 688 1.21 -13.03 -5.35
C GLN A 688 -0.21 -12.56 -5.00
N VAL A 689 -1.11 -13.46 -4.61
CA VAL A 689 -2.48 -13.11 -4.22
C VAL A 689 -2.48 -12.15 -3.02
N ARG A 690 -1.69 -12.43 -1.98
CA ARG A 690 -1.58 -11.54 -0.80
C ARG A 690 -1.02 -10.17 -1.14
N TRP A 691 -0.07 -10.08 -2.06
CA TRP A 691 0.50 -8.78 -2.47
C TRP A 691 -0.49 -7.96 -3.31
N TYR A 692 -1.27 -8.58 -4.20
CA TYR A 692 -2.37 -7.89 -4.88
C TYR A 692 -3.44 -7.39 -3.88
N GLN A 693 -3.71 -8.15 -2.81
CA GLN A 693 -4.63 -7.74 -1.75
C GLN A 693 -4.09 -6.57 -0.91
N ALA A 694 -2.81 -6.56 -0.54
CA ALA A 694 -2.19 -5.46 0.18
C ALA A 694 -2.05 -4.19 -0.68
N GLY A 695 -1.51 -4.34 -1.90
CA GLY A 695 -1.29 -3.22 -2.83
C GLY A 695 -2.58 -2.54 -3.27
N ALA A 696 -3.70 -3.26 -3.36
CA ALA A 696 -5.02 -2.69 -3.61
C ALA A 696 -5.42 -1.62 -2.56
N PHE A 697 -4.88 -1.70 -1.34
CA PHE A 697 -5.11 -0.77 -0.24
C PHE A 697 -3.92 0.20 0.04
N GLN A 698 -2.86 0.18 -0.78
CA GLN A 698 -1.74 1.15 -0.72
C GLN A 698 -1.93 2.30 -1.74
N PRO A 699 -1.44 3.53 -1.48
CA PRO A 699 -1.75 4.70 -2.32
C PRO A 699 -1.36 4.55 -3.80
N PHE A 700 -0.11 4.19 -4.10
CA PHE A 700 0.36 3.82 -5.44
C PHE A 700 0.34 2.30 -5.60
N PHE A 701 -0.18 1.81 -6.73
CA PHE A 701 -0.49 0.38 -6.93
C PHE A 701 0.03 -0.14 -8.28
N ARG A 702 1.31 -0.52 -8.29
CA ARG A 702 2.05 -1.06 -9.45
C ARG A 702 2.48 -2.50 -9.19
N ALA A 703 2.25 -3.40 -10.14
CA ALA A 703 3.06 -4.63 -10.24
C ALA A 703 4.22 -4.37 -11.19
N HIS A 704 5.43 -4.69 -10.76
CA HIS A 704 6.67 -4.56 -11.53
C HIS A 704 7.64 -5.67 -11.11
N ALA A 705 8.60 -6.01 -11.97
CA ALA A 705 9.44 -7.20 -11.85
C ALA A 705 10.76 -7.04 -12.62
N HIS A 706 11.85 -7.57 -12.05
CA HIS A 706 13.20 -7.58 -12.63
C HIS A 706 13.29 -8.38 -13.94
N LEU A 707 14.35 -8.13 -14.73
CA LEU A 707 14.58 -8.76 -16.03
C LEU A 707 14.49 -10.29 -15.98
N ASP A 708 15.18 -10.89 -15.01
CA ASP A 708 15.30 -12.35 -14.86
C ASP A 708 14.04 -13.05 -14.30
N THR A 709 12.99 -12.33 -13.90
CA THR A 709 11.77 -13.00 -13.40
C THR A 709 10.94 -13.56 -14.54
N ALA A 710 10.25 -14.67 -14.26
CA ALA A 710 9.21 -15.17 -15.15
C ALA A 710 8.11 -14.11 -15.36
N ARG A 711 7.35 -14.25 -16.46
CA ARG A 711 6.14 -13.46 -16.67
C ARG A 711 5.12 -13.79 -15.57
N ARG A 712 4.52 -12.74 -15.01
CA ARG A 712 3.58 -12.83 -13.87
C ARG A 712 2.44 -11.82 -13.95
N GLU A 713 2.00 -11.53 -15.18
CA GLU A 713 0.67 -10.96 -15.42
C GLU A 713 -0.39 -11.88 -14.80
N PRO A 714 -1.46 -11.32 -14.18
CA PRO A 714 -2.29 -12.04 -13.22
C PRO A 714 -3.05 -13.26 -13.79
N TRP A 715 -3.31 -13.33 -15.09
CA TRP A 715 -3.94 -14.50 -15.74
C TRP A 715 -3.01 -15.72 -15.91
N LEU A 716 -1.72 -15.58 -15.61
CA LEU A 716 -0.78 -16.70 -15.55
C LEU A 716 -0.91 -17.51 -14.25
N LEU A 717 -1.69 -17.01 -13.28
CA LEU A 717 -2.13 -17.74 -12.10
C LEU A 717 -3.24 -18.74 -12.43
N ARG A 718 -3.44 -19.75 -11.56
CA ARG A 718 -4.60 -20.65 -11.66
C ARG A 718 -5.92 -19.86 -11.53
N PRO A 719 -7.02 -20.29 -12.15
CA PRO A 719 -8.30 -19.57 -12.11
C PRO A 719 -8.75 -19.17 -10.70
N GLU A 720 -8.62 -20.07 -9.73
CA GLU A 720 -8.96 -19.82 -8.31
C GLU A 720 -8.21 -18.61 -7.71
N HIS A 721 -6.93 -18.42 -8.08
CA HIS A 721 -6.11 -17.30 -7.62
C HIS A 721 -6.34 -16.04 -8.46
N LEU A 722 -6.54 -16.20 -9.77
CA LEU A 722 -6.93 -15.10 -10.68
C LEU A 722 -8.25 -14.46 -10.23
N ASP A 723 -9.21 -15.25 -9.76
CA ASP A 723 -10.48 -14.76 -9.23
C ASP A 723 -10.27 -13.91 -7.96
N MET A 724 -9.34 -14.29 -7.09
CA MET A 724 -8.97 -13.52 -5.88
C MET A 724 -8.24 -12.21 -6.23
N VAL A 725 -7.34 -12.23 -7.22
CA VAL A 725 -6.68 -11.02 -7.74
C VAL A 725 -7.71 -10.09 -8.41
N ARG A 726 -8.66 -10.64 -9.19
CA ARG A 726 -9.76 -9.88 -9.80
C ARG A 726 -10.65 -9.25 -8.72
N ALA A 727 -10.90 -9.94 -7.60
CA ALA A 727 -11.64 -9.37 -6.48
C ALA A 727 -10.91 -8.18 -5.85
N ALA A 728 -9.61 -8.32 -5.53
CA ALA A 728 -8.79 -7.22 -5.00
C ALA A 728 -8.74 -6.01 -5.95
N LEU A 729 -8.51 -6.26 -7.25
CA LEU A 729 -8.56 -5.24 -8.29
C LEU A 729 -9.94 -4.54 -8.35
N ARG A 730 -11.05 -5.29 -8.46
CA ARG A 730 -12.40 -4.69 -8.50
C ARG A 730 -12.73 -3.91 -7.23
N ARG A 731 -12.23 -4.33 -6.06
CA ARG A 731 -12.41 -3.66 -4.78
C ARG A 731 -11.65 -2.33 -4.70
N ARG A 732 -10.40 -2.28 -5.19
CA ARG A 732 -9.65 -1.02 -5.39
C ARG A 732 -10.43 -0.05 -6.28
N TYR A 733 -10.90 -0.50 -7.44
CA TYR A 733 -11.62 0.36 -8.37
C TYR A 733 -12.95 0.87 -7.80
N ALA A 734 -13.72 0.03 -7.11
CA ALA A 734 -14.94 0.48 -6.43
C ALA A 734 -14.68 1.57 -5.37
N LEU A 735 -13.53 1.54 -4.70
CA LEU A 735 -13.09 2.52 -3.69
C LEU A 735 -12.40 3.77 -4.26
N LEU A 736 -12.22 3.90 -5.58
CA LEU A 736 -11.62 5.10 -6.19
C LEU A 736 -12.23 6.44 -5.75
N PRO A 737 -13.55 6.59 -5.52
CA PRO A 737 -14.12 7.86 -5.03
C PRO A 737 -13.65 8.22 -3.61
N LEU A 738 -13.42 7.22 -2.75
CA LEU A 738 -12.83 7.42 -1.42
C LEU A 738 -11.35 7.78 -1.53
N TRP A 739 -10.57 7.01 -2.28
CA TRP A 739 -9.16 7.31 -2.57
C TRP A 739 -8.98 8.75 -3.07
N TYR A 740 -9.76 9.15 -4.06
CA TYR A 740 -9.65 10.46 -4.69
C TYR A 740 -10.06 11.60 -3.74
N THR A 741 -11.07 11.37 -2.88
CA THR A 741 -11.47 12.33 -1.83
C THR A 741 -10.39 12.46 -0.75
N ALA A 742 -9.73 11.35 -0.37
CA ALA A 742 -8.61 11.37 0.56
C ALA A 742 -7.38 12.09 -0.03
N PHE A 743 -7.07 11.87 -1.30
CA PHE A 743 -6.03 12.60 -2.03
C PHE A 743 -6.36 14.10 -2.17
N TYR A 744 -7.62 14.47 -2.41
CA TYR A 744 -8.03 15.88 -2.38
C TYR A 744 -7.84 16.48 -0.97
N ARG A 745 -8.19 15.76 0.10
CA ARG A 745 -7.93 16.24 1.47
C ARG A 745 -6.43 16.41 1.74
N CYS A 746 -5.59 15.46 1.30
CA CYS A 746 -4.14 15.58 1.39
C CYS A 746 -3.62 16.82 0.64
N HIS A 747 -4.06 17.01 -0.61
CA HIS A 747 -3.75 18.16 -1.44
C HIS A 747 -4.19 19.50 -0.81
N ARG A 748 -5.32 19.53 -0.10
CA ARG A 748 -5.85 20.75 0.53
C ARG A 748 -5.36 21.03 1.95
N GLN A 749 -4.86 20.04 2.68
CA GLN A 749 -4.64 20.13 4.13
C GLN A 749 -3.31 19.53 4.64
N GLY A 750 -2.57 18.77 3.82
CA GLY A 750 -1.34 18.11 4.26
C GLY A 750 -1.55 16.93 5.23
N ILE A 751 -2.75 16.35 5.23
CA ILE A 751 -3.07 15.16 6.04
C ILE A 751 -2.81 13.90 5.18
N PRO A 752 -2.10 12.86 5.65
CA PRO A 752 -1.77 11.68 4.86
C PRO A 752 -3.00 10.90 4.38
N VAL A 753 -2.86 10.16 3.28
CA VAL A 753 -3.94 9.31 2.72
C VAL A 753 -4.02 7.97 3.46
N MET A 754 -2.87 7.32 3.64
CA MET A 754 -2.67 6.13 4.48
C MET A 754 -2.12 6.61 5.83
N ARG A 755 -2.69 6.17 6.96
CA ARG A 755 -2.38 6.68 8.30
C ARG A 755 -2.11 5.55 9.30
N PRO A 756 -1.15 5.70 10.22
CA PRO A 756 -1.04 4.82 11.37
C PRO A 756 -2.17 5.13 12.36
N LEU A 757 -2.61 4.13 13.13
CA LEU A 757 -3.77 4.28 14.02
C LEU A 757 -3.61 5.44 15.02
N TRP A 758 -2.40 5.64 15.57
CA TRP A 758 -2.13 6.71 16.54
C TRP A 758 -2.41 8.12 16.00
N MET A 759 -2.44 8.32 14.68
CA MET A 759 -2.77 9.62 14.09
C MET A 759 -4.23 10.02 14.31
N GLU A 760 -5.15 9.05 14.31
CA GLU A 760 -6.59 9.24 14.54
C GLU A 760 -7.02 8.87 15.98
N PHE A 761 -6.17 8.13 16.71
CA PHE A 761 -6.37 7.71 18.10
C PHE A 761 -5.18 8.15 19.01
N PRO A 762 -4.87 9.46 19.11
CA PRO A 762 -3.65 9.99 19.74
C PRO A 762 -3.57 9.91 21.28
N ASP A 763 -4.57 9.32 21.93
CA ASP A 763 -4.58 9.01 23.36
C ASP A 763 -4.49 7.49 23.62
N ASP A 764 -4.53 6.66 22.58
CA ASP A 764 -4.53 5.19 22.67
C ASP A 764 -3.11 4.64 22.46
N SER A 765 -2.36 4.51 23.57
CA SER A 765 -0.96 4.08 23.56
C SER A 765 -0.72 2.67 23.00
N HIS A 766 -1.76 1.83 22.85
CA HIS A 766 -1.60 0.53 22.19
C HIS A 766 -1.28 0.69 20.70
N THR A 767 -1.72 1.79 20.07
CA THR A 767 -1.55 2.06 18.64
C THR A 767 -0.19 2.62 18.25
N PHE A 768 0.64 3.02 19.23
CA PHE A 768 1.85 3.81 18.98
C PHE A 768 3.00 3.01 18.34
N ALA A 769 2.97 1.68 18.45
CA ALA A 769 3.94 0.76 17.85
C ALA A 769 3.31 -0.24 16.88
N MET A 770 2.09 0.03 16.39
CA MET A 770 1.41 -0.79 15.37
C MET A 770 1.74 -0.28 13.96
N ASP A 771 2.24 -1.17 13.11
CA ASP A 771 2.56 -0.90 11.70
C ASP A 771 2.23 -2.07 10.74
N ASP A 772 1.56 -3.11 11.23
CA ASP A 772 0.94 -4.19 10.47
C ASP A 772 -0.49 -3.84 9.97
N GLN A 773 -1.16 -2.92 10.65
CA GLN A 773 -2.48 -2.41 10.29
C GLN A 773 -2.56 -0.88 10.29
N TYR A 774 -3.42 -0.34 9.41
CA TYR A 774 -3.48 1.09 9.11
C TYR A 774 -4.90 1.56 8.81
N LEU A 775 -5.07 2.88 8.74
CA LEU A 775 -6.29 3.53 8.29
C LEU A 775 -6.11 4.09 6.87
N LEU A 776 -7.11 3.87 6.02
CA LEU A 776 -7.30 4.61 4.77
C LEU A 776 -8.24 5.78 5.06
N ASP A 777 -7.71 6.99 4.88
CA ASP A 777 -8.26 8.22 5.47
C ASP A 777 -8.48 8.04 6.98
N ARG A 778 -9.72 8.22 7.46
CA ARG A 778 -10.14 7.99 8.86
C ARG A 778 -11.28 6.97 8.97
N VAL A 779 -11.58 6.27 7.87
CA VAL A 779 -12.89 5.63 7.64
C VAL A 779 -12.84 4.13 7.38
N LEU A 780 -11.75 3.60 6.82
CA LEU A 780 -11.50 2.17 6.70
C LEU A 780 -10.23 1.81 7.48
N LEU A 781 -10.30 0.82 8.36
CA LEU A 781 -9.15 0.12 8.92
C LEU A 781 -8.83 -1.08 8.05
N VAL A 782 -7.56 -1.29 7.74
CA VAL A 782 -7.06 -2.36 6.87
C VAL A 782 -5.95 -3.12 7.61
N HIS A 783 -6.06 -4.45 7.66
CA HIS A 783 -4.98 -5.34 8.12
C HIS A 783 -4.75 -6.40 7.04
N PRO A 784 -3.79 -6.20 6.13
CA PRO A 784 -3.46 -7.21 5.12
C PRO A 784 -2.93 -8.50 5.78
N VAL A 785 -3.02 -9.61 5.07
CA VAL A 785 -2.45 -10.89 5.53
C VAL A 785 -1.06 -11.05 4.90
N THR A 786 -0.02 -10.81 5.71
CA THR A 786 1.39 -10.76 5.27
C THR A 786 2.21 -11.98 5.71
N GLU A 787 1.55 -13.12 6.01
CA GLU A 787 2.19 -14.37 6.42
C GLU A 787 1.72 -15.56 5.55
N SER A 788 2.63 -16.48 5.22
CA SER A 788 2.31 -17.69 4.44
C SER A 788 1.49 -18.70 5.24
N GLY A 789 0.50 -19.31 4.61
CA GLY A 789 -0.32 -20.35 5.22
C GLY A 789 -1.27 -19.87 6.33
N ALA A 790 -1.31 -18.57 6.63
CA ALA A 790 -2.08 -17.97 7.71
C ALA A 790 -3.55 -18.43 7.73
N ARG A 791 -4.08 -18.64 8.94
CA ARG A 791 -5.46 -19.10 9.21
C ARG A 791 -6.29 -18.12 10.02
N GLY A 792 -5.67 -17.10 10.58
CA GLY A 792 -6.30 -15.92 11.14
C GLY A 792 -5.28 -14.82 11.39
N VAL A 793 -5.76 -13.61 11.68
CA VAL A 793 -4.95 -12.45 12.09
C VAL A 793 -5.57 -11.77 13.32
N ASN A 794 -4.80 -10.99 14.06
CA ASN A 794 -5.24 -10.32 15.30
C ASN A 794 -5.51 -8.84 15.06
N VAL A 795 -6.71 -8.50 14.55
CA VAL A 795 -7.05 -7.11 14.22
C VAL A 795 -7.39 -6.31 15.48
N TYR A 796 -6.63 -5.26 15.77
CA TYR A 796 -6.98 -4.30 16.80
C TYR A 796 -7.97 -3.26 16.25
N LEU A 797 -9.13 -3.16 16.90
CA LEU A 797 -10.15 -2.15 16.63
C LEU A 797 -10.07 -1.06 17.71
N PRO A 798 -9.51 0.13 17.40
CA PRO A 798 -9.26 1.19 18.38
C PRO A 798 -10.49 2.07 18.65
N GLY A 799 -10.42 2.85 19.73
CA GLY A 799 -11.35 3.92 20.08
C GLY A 799 -12.39 3.54 21.14
N GLU A 800 -12.39 4.24 22.29
CA GLU A 800 -13.41 4.04 23.31
C GLU A 800 -14.78 4.59 22.89
N GLY A 801 -15.81 3.76 22.96
CA GLY A 801 -17.17 4.12 22.53
C GLY A 801 -17.35 4.11 21.00
N GLU A 802 -16.35 3.68 20.25
CA GLU A 802 -16.44 3.49 18.80
C GLU A 802 -17.08 2.16 18.43
N VAL A 803 -17.45 2.07 17.15
CA VAL A 803 -17.98 0.87 16.51
C VAL A 803 -17.33 0.70 15.14
N TRP A 804 -17.10 -0.54 14.75
CA TRP A 804 -16.51 -0.91 13.47
C TRP A 804 -17.40 -1.96 12.79
N TYR A 805 -17.50 -1.89 11.47
CA TYR A 805 -18.27 -2.83 10.65
C TYR A 805 -17.33 -3.54 9.68
N ASP A 806 -17.32 -4.87 9.67
CA ASP A 806 -16.63 -5.63 8.61
C ASP A 806 -17.27 -5.30 7.25
N ASP A 807 -16.47 -4.92 6.25
CA ASP A 807 -16.98 -4.30 5.01
C ASP A 807 -17.48 -5.30 3.94
N GLU A 808 -17.41 -6.61 4.21
CA GLU A 808 -17.96 -7.67 3.35
C GLU A 808 -19.16 -8.39 3.98
N THR A 809 -19.16 -8.59 5.31
CA THR A 809 -20.22 -9.28 6.06
C THR A 809 -21.21 -8.33 6.73
N HIS A 810 -20.83 -7.06 6.91
CA HIS A 810 -21.56 -6.04 7.67
C HIS A 810 -21.80 -6.42 9.15
N GLU A 811 -20.96 -7.30 9.73
CA GLU A 811 -20.98 -7.61 11.17
C GLU A 811 -20.41 -6.44 12.00
N GLN A 812 -20.96 -6.22 13.20
CA GLN A 812 -20.76 -5.02 14.00
C GLN A 812 -19.97 -5.32 15.28
N TYR A 813 -18.79 -4.70 15.41
CA TYR A 813 -17.87 -4.85 16.53
C TYR A 813 -17.75 -3.54 17.32
N ARG A 814 -17.69 -3.62 18.65
CA ARG A 814 -17.47 -2.45 19.54
C ARG A 814 -15.98 -2.30 19.84
N ALA A 815 -15.50 -1.08 20.00
CA ALA A 815 -14.11 -0.81 20.35
C ALA A 815 -13.97 -0.26 21.80
N PRO A 816 -12.78 -0.41 22.44
CA PRO A 816 -11.58 -1.04 21.91
C PRO A 816 -11.57 -2.57 22.11
N GLN A 817 -11.07 -3.34 21.13
CA GLN A 817 -10.77 -4.77 21.30
C GLN A 817 -9.81 -5.32 20.24
N THR A 818 -9.12 -6.42 20.54
CA THR A 818 -8.41 -7.23 19.53
C THR A 818 -9.30 -8.41 19.11
N LEU A 819 -9.58 -8.55 17.82
CA LEU A 819 -10.32 -9.67 17.24
C LEU A 819 -9.35 -10.68 16.60
N TYR A 820 -9.46 -11.95 16.98
CA TYR A 820 -8.90 -13.03 16.16
C TYR A 820 -9.86 -13.30 14.98
N VAL A 821 -9.44 -12.95 13.78
CA VAL A 821 -10.25 -12.98 12.56
C VAL A 821 -9.80 -14.14 11.70
N PRO A 822 -10.60 -15.21 11.49
CA PRO A 822 -10.24 -16.32 10.62
C PRO A 822 -10.10 -15.86 9.16
N VAL A 823 -9.01 -16.23 8.49
CA VAL A 823 -8.75 -15.85 7.09
C VAL A 823 -8.58 -17.05 6.18
N THR A 824 -9.13 -16.94 4.97
CA THR A 824 -8.78 -17.78 3.81
C THR A 824 -7.88 -16.98 2.86
N LEU A 825 -7.42 -17.60 1.77
CA LEU A 825 -6.64 -16.89 0.74
C LEU A 825 -7.46 -15.78 0.01
N SER A 826 -8.79 -15.83 0.05
CA SER A 826 -9.64 -14.77 -0.52
C SER A 826 -9.94 -13.62 0.46
N SER A 827 -9.74 -13.81 1.76
CA SER A 827 -10.06 -12.80 2.80
C SER A 827 -9.09 -11.62 2.76
N ILE A 828 -9.62 -10.39 2.78
CA ILE A 828 -8.88 -9.15 3.06
C ILE A 828 -9.55 -8.47 4.28
N PRO A 829 -8.98 -8.57 5.49
CA PRO A 829 -9.54 -7.98 6.70
C PRO A 829 -9.60 -6.44 6.64
N VAL A 830 -10.82 -5.89 6.57
CA VAL A 830 -11.08 -4.46 6.47
C VAL A 830 -12.37 -4.08 7.20
N TYR A 831 -12.35 -2.95 7.89
CA TYR A 831 -13.45 -2.52 8.75
C TYR A 831 -13.79 -1.04 8.51
N GLN A 832 -15.05 -0.74 8.19
CA GLN A 832 -15.57 0.63 8.15
C GLN A 832 -15.86 1.14 9.56
N ARG A 833 -15.28 2.29 9.92
CA ARG A 833 -15.57 2.98 11.19
C ARG A 833 -17.02 3.46 11.21
N GLY A 834 -17.71 3.29 12.32
CA GLY A 834 -18.99 3.93 12.59
C GLY A 834 -18.88 5.45 12.56
N GLY A 835 -19.99 6.13 12.29
CA GLY A 835 -19.98 7.57 12.11
C GLY A 835 -19.51 8.02 10.72
N THR A 836 -19.33 7.11 9.75
CA THR A 836 -18.75 7.43 8.44
C THR A 836 -19.68 7.17 7.26
N VAL A 837 -19.52 7.95 6.19
CA VAL A 837 -20.14 7.70 4.88
C VAL A 837 -19.06 7.56 3.82
N ILE A 838 -19.01 6.40 3.16
CA ILE A 838 -18.05 6.09 2.10
C ILE A 838 -18.74 6.09 0.73
N PRO A 839 -18.30 6.92 -0.24
CA PRO A 839 -18.73 6.84 -1.62
C PRO A 839 -17.97 5.73 -2.38
N ARG A 840 -18.70 4.93 -3.15
CA ARG A 840 -18.16 3.86 -4.02
C ARG A 840 -18.80 3.89 -5.41
N GLN A 841 -18.09 3.40 -6.42
CA GLN A 841 -18.66 3.12 -7.75
C GLN A 841 -18.61 1.60 -8.00
N ASP A 842 -19.66 0.88 -7.59
CA ASP A 842 -19.66 -0.60 -7.55
C ASP A 842 -19.80 -1.28 -8.92
N ARG A 843 -19.90 -0.50 -10.00
CA ARG A 843 -20.04 -1.01 -11.38
C ARG A 843 -18.64 -1.32 -11.96
N PRO A 844 -18.27 -2.60 -12.18
CA PRO A 844 -16.94 -2.91 -12.69
C PRO A 844 -16.78 -2.45 -14.15
N ARG A 845 -15.65 -1.82 -14.44
CA ARG A 845 -15.23 -1.33 -15.77
C ARG A 845 -13.75 -1.68 -16.01
N ARG A 846 -13.25 -1.45 -17.23
CA ARG A 846 -11.86 -1.80 -17.61
C ARG A 846 -10.78 -0.82 -17.13
N SER A 847 -11.15 0.41 -16.75
CA SER A 847 -10.25 1.48 -16.29
C SER A 847 -11.03 2.61 -15.58
N THR A 848 -10.35 3.53 -14.90
CA THR A 848 -10.98 4.69 -14.23
C THR A 848 -11.73 5.59 -15.21
N GLU A 849 -11.17 5.81 -16.40
CA GLU A 849 -11.81 6.60 -17.46
C GLU A 849 -13.03 5.88 -18.08
N ALA A 850 -13.14 4.56 -17.91
CA ALA A 850 -14.35 3.82 -18.22
C ALA A 850 -15.43 3.92 -17.12
N MET A 851 -15.08 4.36 -15.90
CA MET A 851 -16.01 4.64 -14.79
C MET A 851 -16.47 6.11 -14.73
N LYS A 852 -15.88 7.01 -15.52
CA LYS A 852 -16.31 8.42 -15.61
C LYS A 852 -17.79 8.49 -16.04
N GLY A 853 -18.64 8.97 -15.13
CA GLY A 853 -20.09 9.11 -15.33
C GLY A 853 -20.94 7.95 -14.79
N ASP A 854 -20.34 6.87 -14.28
CA ASP A 854 -21.12 5.86 -13.54
C ASP A 854 -21.60 6.42 -12.19
N PRO A 855 -22.80 6.02 -11.72
CA PRO A 855 -23.33 6.44 -10.43
C PRO A 855 -22.56 5.87 -9.24
N PHE A 856 -22.85 6.46 -8.08
CA PHE A 856 -22.30 6.09 -6.79
C PHE A 856 -23.28 5.28 -5.94
N THR A 857 -22.73 4.39 -5.12
CA THR A 857 -23.33 3.94 -3.86
C THR A 857 -22.76 4.75 -2.70
N LEU A 858 -23.57 5.08 -1.69
CA LEU A 858 -23.11 5.54 -0.39
C LEU A 858 -23.23 4.41 0.65
N TYR A 859 -22.13 4.05 1.29
CA TYR A 859 -22.07 3.12 2.43
C TYR A 859 -22.01 3.92 3.74
N VAL A 860 -23.15 3.99 4.44
CA VAL A 860 -23.39 4.78 5.65
C VAL A 860 -23.26 3.87 6.87
N ALA A 861 -22.11 3.87 7.56
CA ALA A 861 -21.92 3.14 8.80
C ALA A 861 -22.28 4.02 10.00
N LEU A 862 -23.37 3.71 10.70
CA LEU A 862 -23.82 4.52 11.84
C LEU A 862 -22.91 4.34 13.07
N SER A 863 -22.67 5.43 13.79
CA SER A 863 -22.06 5.37 15.12
C SER A 863 -23.06 4.82 16.16
N LEU A 864 -22.60 4.59 17.39
CA LEU A 864 -23.48 4.18 18.50
C LEU A 864 -24.60 5.21 18.81
N GLN A 865 -24.46 6.45 18.35
CA GLN A 865 -25.43 7.54 18.48
C GLN A 865 -26.40 7.63 17.28
N GLY A 866 -26.31 6.73 16.30
CA GLY A 866 -27.18 6.71 15.12
C GLY A 866 -26.85 7.79 14.07
N THR A 867 -25.64 8.33 14.11
CA THR A 867 -25.15 9.40 13.22
C THR A 867 -24.06 8.90 12.27
N ALA A 868 -23.89 9.55 11.11
CA ALA A 868 -22.73 9.35 10.24
C ALA A 868 -22.43 10.57 9.36
N GLN A 869 -21.16 10.77 8.98
CA GLN A 869 -20.73 11.86 8.10
C GLN A 869 -19.64 11.41 7.11
N GLY A 870 -19.59 12.04 5.94
CA GLY A 870 -18.56 11.75 4.94
C GLY A 870 -18.54 12.75 3.80
N GLU A 871 -17.57 12.59 2.90
CA GLU A 871 -17.33 13.53 1.80
C GLU A 871 -17.15 12.79 0.48
N LEU A 872 -17.38 13.50 -0.62
CA LEU A 872 -17.03 13.08 -1.98
C LEU A 872 -16.51 14.29 -2.76
N TYR A 873 -15.28 14.20 -3.26
CA TYR A 873 -14.70 15.14 -4.22
C TYR A 873 -14.72 14.56 -5.64
N LEU A 874 -15.11 15.37 -6.62
CA LEU A 874 -15.15 15.05 -8.04
C LEU A 874 -14.74 16.25 -8.88
N ASP A 875 -13.93 16.04 -9.91
CA ASP A 875 -13.63 16.96 -11.01
C ASP A 875 -13.59 16.15 -12.33
N ASP A 876 -12.94 16.65 -13.38
CA ASP A 876 -12.75 15.91 -14.63
C ASP A 876 -11.77 14.70 -14.53
N GLY A 877 -11.08 14.57 -13.40
CA GLY A 877 -10.11 13.53 -13.10
C GLY A 877 -8.73 13.69 -13.76
N ILE A 878 -8.40 14.82 -14.40
CA ILE A 878 -7.14 14.94 -15.16
C ILE A 878 -6.56 16.37 -15.33
N SER A 879 -7.35 17.44 -15.24
CA SER A 879 -6.88 18.81 -15.53
C SER A 879 -6.72 19.69 -14.27
N PHE A 880 -6.17 20.90 -14.46
CA PHE A 880 -6.15 21.94 -13.44
C PHE A 880 -7.46 22.76 -13.35
N ASP A 881 -8.52 22.41 -14.08
CA ASP A 881 -9.76 23.20 -14.14
C ASP A 881 -10.50 23.28 -12.78
N TYR A 882 -10.25 22.33 -11.88
CA TYR A 882 -10.68 22.41 -10.47
C TYR A 882 -10.10 23.63 -9.73
N ALA A 883 -8.91 24.10 -10.12
CA ALA A 883 -8.19 25.20 -9.49
C ALA A 883 -8.25 26.50 -10.32
N THR A 884 -8.20 26.41 -11.65
CA THR A 884 -8.22 27.58 -12.54
C THR A 884 -9.63 28.11 -12.82
N LYS A 885 -10.65 27.24 -12.76
CA LYS A 885 -12.05 27.59 -13.05
C LYS A 885 -13.04 27.26 -11.93
N ASN A 886 -12.64 26.43 -10.95
CA ASN A 886 -13.51 25.80 -9.96
C ASN A 886 -14.47 24.75 -10.56
N GLU A 887 -14.08 24.08 -11.65
CA GLU A 887 -14.86 22.97 -12.24
C GLU A 887 -14.70 21.68 -11.41
N PHE A 888 -15.34 21.65 -10.24
CA PHE A 888 -15.40 20.49 -9.34
C PHE A 888 -16.72 20.44 -8.53
N LEU A 889 -16.96 19.33 -7.85
CA LEU A 889 -18.00 19.16 -6.83
C LEU A 889 -17.38 18.57 -5.57
N HIS A 890 -17.45 19.28 -4.44
CA HIS A 890 -17.09 18.74 -3.12
C HIS A 890 -18.38 18.64 -2.29
N ARG A 891 -18.84 17.41 -2.04
CA ARG A 891 -20.09 17.09 -1.36
C ARG A 891 -19.82 16.66 0.07
N HIS A 892 -20.62 17.15 1.01
CA HIS A 892 -20.70 16.63 2.37
C HIS A 892 -22.02 15.87 2.55
N PHE A 893 -21.92 14.63 3.02
CA PHE A 893 -23.03 13.77 3.38
C PHE A 893 -23.14 13.67 4.90
N HIS A 894 -24.34 13.86 5.44
CA HIS A 894 -24.58 13.77 6.87
C HIS A 894 -25.89 13.03 7.13
N PHE A 895 -25.82 11.97 7.93
CA PHE A 895 -26.94 11.19 8.44
C PHE A 895 -27.14 11.48 9.93
N ALA A 896 -28.33 11.93 10.29
CA ALA A 896 -28.80 12.03 11.67
C ALA A 896 -30.32 11.91 11.71
N ASN A 897 -30.89 11.44 12.83
CA ASN A 897 -32.33 11.38 13.07
C ASN A 897 -33.12 10.71 11.91
N GLY A 898 -32.59 9.60 11.39
CA GLY A 898 -33.18 8.85 10.27
C GLY A 898 -33.05 9.50 8.88
N THR A 899 -32.41 10.66 8.77
CA THR A 899 -32.37 11.46 7.54
C THR A 899 -30.94 11.55 6.99
N LEU A 900 -30.72 11.07 5.76
CA LEU A 900 -29.51 11.35 5.00
C LEU A 900 -29.66 12.68 4.24
N THR A 901 -28.66 13.55 4.37
CA THR A 901 -28.59 14.84 3.67
C THR A 901 -27.33 14.92 2.80
N SER A 902 -27.40 15.66 1.69
CA SER A 902 -26.23 16.03 0.88
C SER A 902 -26.17 17.55 0.70
N SER A 903 -25.04 18.12 1.06
CA SER A 903 -24.73 19.55 0.98
C SER A 903 -23.43 19.77 0.21
N SER A 904 -23.14 21.02 -0.20
CA SER A 904 -21.79 21.34 -0.69
C SER A 904 -20.87 21.54 0.51
N ALA A 905 -19.75 20.82 0.55
CA ALA A 905 -18.64 21.08 1.46
C ALA A 905 -17.89 22.35 1.03
N ASP A 906 -17.82 22.59 -0.28
CA ASP A 906 -17.36 23.83 -0.88
C ASP A 906 -18.43 24.35 -1.87
N PRO A 907 -18.96 25.58 -1.70
CA PRO A 907 -19.92 26.18 -2.61
C PRO A 907 -19.28 26.87 -3.83
N ARG A 908 -17.95 26.94 -3.91
CA ARG A 908 -17.22 27.52 -5.06
C ARG A 908 -17.14 26.57 -6.24
N GLY A 909 -17.11 25.26 -5.97
CA GLY A 909 -17.07 24.23 -7.00
C GLY A 909 -18.40 24.12 -7.75
N SER A 910 -18.35 24.22 -9.08
CA SER A 910 -19.50 23.97 -9.94
C SER A 910 -19.09 23.18 -11.19
N MET A 911 -19.66 21.99 -11.36
CA MET A 911 -19.41 21.11 -12.50
C MET A 911 -20.69 20.34 -12.87
N SER A 912 -20.94 20.19 -14.17
CA SER A 912 -21.98 19.30 -14.70
C SER A 912 -21.43 17.88 -14.86
N THR A 913 -22.09 16.88 -14.29
CA THR A 913 -21.71 15.47 -14.40
C THR A 913 -22.93 14.58 -14.66
N PRO A 914 -22.83 13.53 -15.50
CA PRO A 914 -23.89 12.52 -15.65
C PRO A 914 -23.92 11.50 -14.49
N ALA A 915 -22.93 11.51 -13.60
CA ALA A 915 -22.91 10.64 -12.43
C ALA A 915 -23.97 11.05 -11.40
N TRP A 916 -24.67 10.06 -10.83
CA TRP A 916 -25.79 10.25 -9.90
C TRP A 916 -25.69 9.28 -8.71
N LEU A 917 -26.61 9.37 -7.75
CA LEU A 917 -26.66 8.47 -6.60
C LEU A 917 -27.64 7.32 -6.89
N GLU A 918 -27.15 6.11 -7.17
CA GLU A 918 -28.03 4.97 -7.47
C GLU A 918 -28.46 4.16 -6.24
N ARG A 919 -27.62 4.13 -5.19
CA ARG A 919 -27.83 3.26 -4.04
C ARG A 919 -27.34 3.88 -2.74
N VAL A 920 -28.03 3.58 -1.64
CA VAL A 920 -27.58 3.89 -0.28
C VAL A 920 -27.70 2.62 0.55
N VAL A 921 -26.60 2.22 1.19
CA VAL A 921 -26.53 1.12 2.16
C VAL A 921 -26.33 1.74 3.53
N ILE A 922 -27.13 1.35 4.52
CA ILE A 922 -27.05 1.90 5.88
C ILE A 922 -26.81 0.76 6.87
N LEU A 923 -25.64 0.75 7.52
CA LEU A 923 -25.24 -0.26 8.50
C LEU A 923 -25.60 0.21 9.92
N GLY A 924 -26.08 -0.70 10.75
CA GLY A 924 -26.49 -0.39 12.13
C GLY A 924 -27.91 0.20 12.29
N VAL A 925 -28.70 0.29 11.22
CA VAL A 925 -30.11 0.75 11.29
C VAL A 925 -31.10 -0.41 11.34
N GLY A 926 -32.21 -0.23 12.06
CA GLY A 926 -33.37 -1.13 11.95
C GLY A 926 -34.13 -0.89 10.64
N ARG A 927 -34.94 -1.87 10.19
CA ARG A 927 -35.75 -1.73 8.97
C ARG A 927 -36.78 -0.59 9.14
N PRO A 928 -36.73 0.50 8.35
CA PRO A 928 -37.71 1.58 8.46
C PRO A 928 -39.01 1.20 7.74
N GLU A 929 -40.12 1.81 8.15
CA GLU A 929 -41.45 1.57 7.58
C GLU A 929 -41.58 2.07 6.13
N SER A 930 -40.89 3.18 5.82
CA SER A 930 -40.85 3.77 4.48
C SER A 930 -39.55 4.56 4.27
N ALA A 931 -39.28 4.95 3.02
CA ALA A 931 -38.19 5.85 2.66
C ALA A 931 -38.69 6.88 1.63
N MET A 932 -38.24 8.13 1.76
CA MET A 932 -38.67 9.23 0.90
C MET A 932 -37.46 10.09 0.51
N LEU A 933 -37.27 10.32 -0.78
CA LEU A 933 -36.25 11.23 -1.30
C LEU A 933 -36.90 12.59 -1.57
N THR A 934 -36.28 13.68 -1.11
CA THR A 934 -36.72 15.04 -1.46
C THR A 934 -35.66 15.71 -2.32
N THR A 935 -36.01 16.12 -3.53
CA THR A 935 -35.13 16.86 -4.45
C THR A 935 -35.79 18.17 -4.86
N HIS A 936 -35.05 19.28 -4.78
CA HIS A 936 -35.56 20.64 -5.10
C HIS A 936 -36.92 20.98 -4.44
N GLY A 937 -37.14 20.53 -3.19
CA GLY A 937 -38.38 20.73 -2.45
C GLY A 937 -39.57 19.84 -2.88
N ARG A 938 -39.37 18.90 -3.81
CA ARG A 938 -40.39 17.93 -4.24
C ARG A 938 -40.14 16.57 -3.59
N PRO A 939 -41.12 15.97 -2.88
CA PRO A 939 -41.01 14.61 -2.38
C PRO A 939 -41.20 13.61 -3.53
N CYS A 940 -40.38 12.57 -3.53
CA CYS A 940 -40.45 11.42 -4.42
C CYS A 940 -40.44 10.15 -3.54
N PRO A 941 -41.44 9.25 -3.64
CA PRO A 941 -41.41 7.99 -2.92
C PRO A 941 -40.22 7.14 -3.39
N CYS A 942 -39.38 6.68 -2.47
CA CYS A 942 -38.41 5.64 -2.82
C CYS A 942 -39.13 4.30 -3.00
N PRO A 943 -38.55 3.35 -3.76
CA PRO A 943 -38.87 1.94 -3.57
C PRO A 943 -38.73 1.55 -2.09
N PRO A 944 -39.55 0.63 -1.57
CA PRO A 944 -39.41 0.16 -0.20
C PRO A 944 -38.01 -0.45 0.01
N PRO A 945 -37.36 -0.25 1.18
CA PRO A 945 -35.98 -0.69 1.38
C PRO A 945 -35.80 -2.20 1.12
N GLU A 946 -34.93 -2.54 0.17
CA GLU A 946 -34.47 -3.90 -0.01
C GLU A 946 -33.58 -4.28 1.17
N ALA A 947 -34.04 -5.23 1.99
CA ALA A 947 -33.25 -5.78 3.07
C ALA A 947 -32.19 -6.73 2.47
N GLU A 948 -30.91 -6.40 2.65
CA GLU A 948 -29.83 -7.36 2.41
C GLU A 948 -30.11 -8.63 3.23
N ARG A 949 -30.24 -9.77 2.53
CA ARG A 949 -30.40 -11.07 3.17
C ARG A 949 -29.07 -11.45 3.82
N ARG A 950 -28.91 -11.14 5.11
CA ARG A 950 -27.79 -11.60 5.94
C ARG A 950 -27.49 -13.07 5.65
N ARG A 951 -26.22 -13.39 5.38
CA ARG A 951 -25.74 -14.78 5.24
C ARG A 951 -25.67 -15.46 6.62
N GLY A 952 -26.83 -15.74 7.19
CA GLY A 952 -27.01 -16.40 8.48
C GLY A 952 -28.48 -16.79 8.67
N ARG A 953 -28.74 -18.05 9.08
CA ARG A 953 -30.09 -18.63 9.13
C ARG A 953 -31.04 -17.86 10.08
N SER A 954 -32.00 -17.14 9.53
CA SER A 954 -33.37 -17.05 10.07
C SER A 954 -34.36 -16.63 8.96
N GLY A 955 -35.64 -16.98 9.11
CA GLY A 955 -36.62 -16.90 8.02
C GLY A 955 -37.30 -15.54 7.87
N GLY A 956 -37.50 -15.10 6.62
CA GLY A 956 -38.29 -13.92 6.28
C GLY A 956 -38.02 -13.41 4.87
N SER A 957 -38.84 -13.80 3.88
CA SER A 957 -38.79 -13.14 2.56
C SER A 957 -39.54 -11.81 2.61
N PRO A 958 -39.08 -10.76 1.89
CA PRO A 958 -39.81 -9.51 1.79
C PRO A 958 -41.06 -9.70 0.93
N GLY A 959 -42.18 -9.11 1.36
CA GLY A 959 -43.35 -8.93 0.52
C GLY A 959 -43.44 -7.49 0.01
N GLY A 960 -43.53 -7.32 -1.31
CA GLY A 960 -44.72 -6.64 -1.82
C GLY A 960 -45.94 -7.53 -1.54
N GLU A 961 -47.15 -6.96 -1.41
CA GLU A 961 -48.35 -7.59 -0.84
C GLU A 961 -48.38 -9.12 -0.92
N GLY A 962 -48.30 -9.76 0.26
CA GLY A 962 -47.63 -11.04 0.47
C GLY A 962 -48.17 -12.25 -0.28
N ALA A 963 -47.90 -12.34 -1.58
CA ALA A 963 -47.89 -13.60 -2.31
C ALA A 963 -46.72 -14.46 -1.78
N ALA A 964 -47.03 -15.34 -0.83
CA ALA A 964 -46.06 -16.31 -0.31
C ALA A 964 -45.40 -17.08 -1.47
N LEU A 965 -44.08 -17.27 -1.40
CA LEU A 965 -43.33 -18.01 -2.42
C LEU A 965 -44.02 -19.36 -2.67
N PRO A 966 -44.38 -19.69 -3.93
CA PRO A 966 -45.16 -20.89 -4.21
C PRO A 966 -44.37 -22.12 -3.75
N PRO A 967 -44.91 -22.93 -2.82
CA PRO A 967 -44.21 -24.09 -2.28
C PRO A 967 -43.84 -25.08 -3.36
N ILE A 968 -42.57 -25.50 -3.36
CA ILE A 968 -42.09 -26.58 -4.22
C ILE A 968 -42.22 -27.88 -3.45
N TYR A 969 -43.10 -28.77 -3.91
CA TYR A 969 -43.21 -30.14 -3.42
C TYR A 969 -42.29 -31.05 -4.22
N VAL A 970 -41.12 -31.34 -3.67
CA VAL A 970 -40.17 -32.27 -4.28
C VAL A 970 -40.53 -33.68 -3.88
N VAL A 971 -40.92 -34.51 -4.84
CA VAL A 971 -41.27 -35.92 -4.66
C VAL A 971 -40.05 -36.78 -5.00
N THR A 972 -39.52 -37.49 -4.00
CA THR A 972 -38.36 -38.38 -4.16
C THR A 972 -38.74 -39.81 -3.80
N PRO A 973 -38.85 -40.71 -4.80
CA PRO A 973 -38.95 -42.14 -4.54
C PRO A 973 -37.56 -42.71 -4.20
N THR A 974 -37.48 -43.54 -3.16
CA THR A 974 -36.21 -44.15 -2.70
C THR A 974 -36.44 -45.62 -2.32
N TYR A 975 -35.37 -46.42 -2.31
CA TYR A 975 -35.41 -47.83 -1.92
C TYR A 975 -34.09 -48.28 -1.28
N ALA A 976 -34.17 -49.35 -0.47
CA ALA A 976 -33.05 -49.97 0.24
C ALA A 976 -31.87 -50.31 -0.70
N ARG A 977 -30.73 -49.62 -0.52
CA ARG A 977 -29.47 -49.88 -1.23
C ARG A 977 -28.25 -49.34 -0.45
N PRO A 978 -27.03 -49.89 -0.65
CA PRO A 978 -25.83 -49.47 0.11
C PRO A 978 -25.43 -47.99 0.00
N VAL A 979 -25.96 -47.23 -0.97
CA VAL A 979 -25.70 -45.78 -1.13
C VAL A 979 -26.90 -44.90 -0.77
N GLN A 980 -28.00 -45.48 -0.25
CA GLN A 980 -29.26 -44.74 -0.01
C GLN A 980 -29.06 -43.54 0.92
N LYS A 981 -28.32 -43.74 2.03
CA LYS A 981 -27.99 -42.68 2.99
C LYS A 981 -27.21 -41.56 2.32
N ALA A 982 -26.10 -41.89 1.65
CA ALA A 982 -25.23 -40.94 0.96
C ALA A 982 -25.97 -40.11 -0.11
N GLU A 983 -26.81 -40.74 -0.93
CA GLU A 983 -27.58 -40.06 -1.98
C GLU A 983 -28.66 -39.12 -1.41
N LEU A 984 -29.41 -39.57 -0.40
CA LEU A 984 -30.39 -38.73 0.28
C LEU A 984 -29.71 -37.58 1.05
N VAL A 985 -28.54 -37.80 1.67
CA VAL A 985 -27.74 -36.72 2.27
C VAL A 985 -27.31 -35.72 1.20
N ARG A 986 -26.74 -36.16 0.07
CA ARG A 986 -26.32 -35.31 -1.05
C ARG A 986 -27.46 -34.46 -1.62
N LEU A 987 -28.63 -35.06 -1.81
CA LEU A 987 -29.84 -34.35 -2.23
C LEU A 987 -30.31 -33.36 -1.15
N SER A 988 -30.33 -33.76 0.12
CA SER A 988 -30.76 -32.90 1.24
C SER A 988 -29.95 -31.62 1.35
N GLN A 989 -28.61 -31.67 1.17
CA GLN A 989 -27.77 -30.47 1.19
C GLN A 989 -28.12 -29.51 0.05
N THR A 990 -28.53 -30.03 -1.10
CA THR A 990 -29.01 -29.19 -2.21
C THR A 990 -30.37 -28.54 -1.88
N LEU A 991 -31.32 -29.33 -1.37
CA LEU A 991 -32.67 -28.87 -1.04
C LEU A 991 -32.70 -27.88 0.14
N LEU A 992 -31.76 -27.99 1.07
CA LEU A 992 -31.60 -27.10 2.23
C LEU A 992 -31.36 -25.62 1.85
N HIS A 993 -30.85 -25.35 0.66
CA HIS A 993 -30.64 -23.99 0.16
C HIS A 993 -31.85 -23.41 -0.58
N VAL A 994 -32.93 -24.18 -0.79
CA VAL A 994 -34.11 -23.78 -1.56
C VAL A 994 -35.23 -23.29 -0.62
N PRO A 995 -35.59 -21.99 -0.61
CA PRO A 995 -36.64 -21.49 0.26
C PRO A 995 -38.04 -22.02 -0.15
N ALA A 996 -38.98 -22.07 0.80
CA ALA A 996 -40.36 -22.53 0.57
C ALA A 996 -40.41 -23.87 -0.21
N LEU A 997 -39.73 -24.89 0.31
CA LEU A 997 -39.68 -26.23 -0.25
C LEU A 997 -40.16 -27.25 0.79
N HIS A 998 -40.88 -28.28 0.31
CA HIS A 998 -41.36 -29.39 1.11
C HIS A 998 -41.02 -30.72 0.44
N TRP A 999 -40.20 -31.54 1.11
CA TRP A 999 -39.63 -32.76 0.55
C TRP A 999 -40.49 -33.99 0.90
N VAL A 1000 -41.18 -34.55 -0.09
CA VAL A 1000 -42.04 -35.74 0.04
C VAL A 1000 -41.23 -36.97 -0.35
N VAL A 1001 -40.62 -37.61 0.64
CA VAL A 1001 -39.82 -38.83 0.43
C VAL A 1001 -40.68 -40.06 0.62
N VAL A 1002 -40.65 -40.96 -0.36
CA VAL A 1002 -41.48 -42.16 -0.38
C VAL A 1002 -40.64 -43.41 -0.58
N GLU A 1003 -40.58 -44.27 0.43
CA GLU A 1003 -39.83 -45.52 0.38
C GLU A 1003 -40.63 -46.66 -0.27
N ASP A 1004 -39.95 -47.45 -1.12
CA ASP A 1004 -40.40 -48.78 -1.55
C ASP A 1004 -40.20 -49.81 -0.42
N ALA A 1005 -41.07 -49.70 0.58
CA ALA A 1005 -41.11 -50.53 1.78
C ALA A 1005 -42.55 -50.61 2.32
N ALA A 1006 -42.82 -51.56 3.21
CA ALA A 1006 -44.11 -51.64 3.91
C ALA A 1006 -44.32 -50.45 4.86
N ALA A 1007 -43.27 -50.02 5.57
CA ALA A 1007 -43.29 -48.92 6.53
C ALA A 1007 -42.05 -48.00 6.35
N PRO A 1008 -42.11 -46.74 6.79
CA PRO A 1008 -40.95 -45.84 6.82
C PRO A 1008 -39.77 -46.41 7.63
N SER A 1009 -38.55 -46.30 7.11
CA SER A 1009 -37.33 -46.83 7.76
C SER A 1009 -36.71 -45.84 8.76
N ALA A 1010 -36.05 -46.35 9.80
CA ALA A 1010 -35.32 -45.52 10.76
C ALA A 1010 -34.15 -44.76 10.10
N LEU A 1011 -33.49 -45.38 9.12
CA LEU A 1011 -32.40 -44.79 8.33
C LEU A 1011 -32.85 -43.50 7.62
N VAL A 1012 -33.91 -43.59 6.81
CA VAL A 1012 -34.44 -42.42 6.08
C VAL A 1012 -35.07 -41.41 7.04
N GLY A 1013 -35.73 -41.87 8.11
CA GLY A 1013 -36.27 -40.98 9.15
C GLY A 1013 -35.17 -40.14 9.82
N GLY A 1014 -34.02 -40.75 10.11
CA GLY A 1014 -32.84 -40.07 10.67
C GLY A 1014 -32.24 -39.05 9.70
N VAL A 1015 -32.03 -39.42 8.43
CA VAL A 1015 -31.53 -38.51 7.39
C VAL A 1015 -32.47 -37.31 7.20
N LEU A 1016 -33.78 -37.54 7.19
CA LEU A 1016 -34.79 -36.49 7.06
C LEU A 1016 -34.82 -35.56 8.28
N ALA A 1017 -34.79 -36.09 9.50
CA ALA A 1017 -34.71 -35.30 10.71
C ALA A 1017 -33.43 -34.44 10.78
N ALA A 1018 -32.29 -34.98 10.34
CA ALA A 1018 -31.02 -34.26 10.29
C ALA A 1018 -30.92 -33.22 9.15
N SER A 1019 -31.74 -33.35 8.10
CA SER A 1019 -31.64 -32.51 6.89
C SER A 1019 -31.86 -31.01 7.11
N GLY A 1020 -32.70 -30.63 8.07
CA GLY A 1020 -33.18 -29.26 8.23
C GLY A 1020 -34.17 -28.78 7.14
N VAL A 1021 -34.62 -29.67 6.26
CA VAL A 1021 -35.63 -29.41 5.21
C VAL A 1021 -37.02 -29.76 5.75
N SER A 1022 -38.06 -28.99 5.41
CA SER A 1022 -39.44 -29.40 5.72
C SER A 1022 -39.80 -30.65 4.92
N PHE A 1023 -40.24 -31.73 5.57
CA PHE A 1023 -40.43 -33.01 4.90
C PHE A 1023 -41.75 -33.72 5.22
N THR A 1024 -42.07 -34.74 4.45
CA THR A 1024 -43.03 -35.78 4.81
C THR A 1024 -42.51 -37.12 4.32
N HIS A 1025 -42.42 -38.06 5.25
CA HIS A 1025 -41.91 -39.41 5.03
C HIS A 1025 -43.09 -40.36 4.87
N LEU A 1026 -43.18 -41.03 3.73
CA LEU A 1026 -44.22 -42.00 3.41
C LEU A 1026 -43.58 -43.34 3.02
N SER A 1027 -44.37 -44.42 3.08
CA SER A 1027 -44.06 -45.69 2.44
C SER A 1027 -45.13 -46.04 1.40
N ALA A 1028 -44.72 -46.75 0.36
CA ALA A 1028 -45.58 -47.45 -0.57
C ALA A 1028 -44.81 -48.61 -1.19
N GLU A 1029 -45.22 -49.83 -0.90
CA GLU A 1029 -44.56 -51.04 -1.38
C GLU A 1029 -44.96 -51.37 -2.83
N THR A 1030 -43.97 -51.57 -3.72
CA THR A 1030 -44.20 -51.99 -5.10
C THR A 1030 -44.83 -53.40 -5.11
N PRO A 1031 -45.95 -53.64 -5.81
CA PRO A 1031 -46.57 -54.97 -5.87
C PRO A 1031 -45.61 -56.08 -6.35
N PRO A 1032 -45.67 -57.31 -5.81
CA PRO A 1032 -44.75 -58.39 -6.19
C PRO A 1032 -44.81 -58.78 -7.68
N ASP A 1033 -45.96 -58.64 -8.35
CA ASP A 1033 -46.10 -58.83 -9.80
C ASP A 1033 -45.35 -57.78 -10.63
N LEU A 1034 -45.02 -56.63 -10.03
CA LEU A 1034 -44.35 -55.48 -10.66
C LEU A 1034 -42.86 -55.34 -10.28
N ARG A 1035 -42.38 -55.98 -9.20
CA ARG A 1035 -40.92 -56.04 -8.92
C ARG A 1035 -40.18 -56.99 -9.85
N GLY A 1036 -40.88 -58.01 -10.36
CA GLY A 1036 -40.28 -59.17 -11.01
C GLY A 1036 -39.70 -60.16 -10.00
N GLY A 1037 -39.76 -61.46 -10.31
CA GLY A 1037 -39.19 -62.51 -9.46
C GLY A 1037 -37.65 -62.49 -9.41
N PRO A 1038 -37.02 -63.31 -8.54
CA PRO A 1038 -35.57 -63.42 -8.48
C PRO A 1038 -34.96 -63.76 -9.86
N GLY A 1039 -34.07 -62.89 -10.36
CA GLY A 1039 -33.48 -63.02 -11.70
C GLY A 1039 -34.29 -62.40 -12.85
N ALA A 1040 -35.47 -61.82 -12.60
CA ALA A 1040 -36.23 -61.09 -13.62
C ALA A 1040 -35.46 -59.86 -14.13
N PRO A 1041 -35.57 -59.49 -15.42
CA PRO A 1041 -34.88 -58.33 -15.97
C PRO A 1041 -35.32 -57.03 -15.29
N SER A 1042 -34.38 -56.32 -14.65
CA SER A 1042 -34.64 -55.16 -13.78
C SER A 1042 -35.27 -53.91 -14.43
N TRP A 1043 -35.63 -54.03 -15.72
CA TRP A 1043 -36.17 -53.02 -16.64
C TRP A 1043 -37.53 -53.42 -17.25
N LEU A 1044 -38.19 -54.46 -16.72
CA LEU A 1044 -39.50 -54.93 -17.22
C LEU A 1044 -40.66 -53.98 -16.89
N PHE A 1045 -40.62 -53.34 -15.72
CA PHE A 1045 -41.63 -52.40 -15.23
C PHE A 1045 -40.99 -51.08 -14.74
N PRO A 1046 -41.74 -49.95 -14.74
CA PRO A 1046 -41.20 -48.66 -14.32
C PRO A 1046 -41.00 -48.55 -12.79
N ARG A 1047 -39.80 -48.14 -12.37
CA ARG A 1047 -39.43 -47.99 -10.95
C ARG A 1047 -39.96 -46.68 -10.37
N GLY A 1048 -40.33 -46.70 -9.07
CA GLY A 1048 -40.82 -45.51 -8.36
C GLY A 1048 -42.25 -45.11 -8.71
N ALA A 1049 -42.98 -45.90 -9.51
CA ALA A 1049 -44.33 -45.53 -9.99
C ALA A 1049 -45.35 -45.45 -8.86
N GLU A 1050 -45.43 -46.47 -8.00
CA GLU A 1050 -46.35 -46.47 -6.85
C GLU A 1050 -45.94 -45.46 -5.77
N GLN A 1051 -44.65 -45.21 -5.62
CA GLN A 1051 -44.08 -44.25 -4.68
C GLN A 1051 -44.43 -42.81 -5.10
N ARG A 1052 -44.25 -42.46 -6.39
CA ARG A 1052 -44.75 -41.19 -6.95
C ARG A 1052 -46.28 -41.11 -6.87
N ASN A 1053 -47.03 -42.18 -7.18
CA ASN A 1053 -48.49 -42.23 -7.02
C ASN A 1053 -48.98 -42.09 -5.56
N ARG A 1054 -48.19 -42.49 -4.57
CA ARG A 1054 -48.47 -42.31 -3.13
C ARG A 1054 -48.30 -40.85 -2.71
N ALA A 1055 -47.27 -40.17 -3.21
CA ALA A 1055 -47.10 -38.73 -3.04
C ALA A 1055 -48.19 -37.93 -3.77
N LEU A 1056 -48.56 -38.31 -5.00
CA LEU A 1056 -49.66 -37.69 -5.75
C LEU A 1056 -51.00 -37.80 -5.01
N ARG A 1057 -51.29 -38.94 -4.36
CA ARG A 1057 -52.44 -39.09 -3.46
C ARG A 1057 -52.33 -38.14 -2.27
N TRP A 1058 -51.22 -38.20 -1.52
CA TRP A 1058 -51.02 -37.33 -0.35
C TRP A 1058 -51.15 -35.83 -0.67
N LEU A 1059 -50.65 -35.37 -1.82
CA LEU A 1059 -50.85 -33.98 -2.27
C LEU A 1059 -52.33 -33.67 -2.52
N ARG A 1060 -53.09 -34.57 -3.15
CA ARG A 1060 -54.54 -34.42 -3.39
C ARG A 1060 -55.37 -34.50 -2.10
N ASP A 1061 -54.90 -35.24 -1.12
CA ASP A 1061 -55.57 -35.45 0.17
C ASP A 1061 -55.27 -34.31 1.18
N THR A 1062 -54.19 -33.54 0.99
CA THR A 1062 -53.68 -32.56 1.98
C THR A 1062 -53.50 -31.12 1.47
N ARG A 1063 -53.76 -30.83 0.18
CA ARG A 1063 -53.59 -29.49 -0.40
C ARG A 1063 -54.90 -28.91 -0.92
N GLY A 1064 -55.06 -27.59 -0.79
CA GLY A 1064 -56.24 -26.87 -1.29
C GLY A 1064 -56.27 -26.87 -2.82
N ARG A 1065 -57.45 -27.02 -3.43
CA ARG A 1065 -57.59 -27.05 -4.91
C ARG A 1065 -56.97 -25.82 -5.60
N ASP A 1066 -57.08 -24.67 -4.95
CA ASP A 1066 -56.57 -23.38 -5.42
C ASP A 1066 -55.21 -23.01 -4.80
N GLU A 1067 -54.53 -23.93 -4.11
CA GLU A 1067 -53.23 -23.68 -3.47
C GLU A 1067 -52.16 -23.41 -4.55
N PRO A 1068 -51.47 -22.26 -4.51
CA PRO A 1068 -50.33 -22.01 -5.39
C PRO A 1068 -49.18 -22.93 -4.99
N GLY A 1069 -48.43 -23.45 -5.95
CA GLY A 1069 -47.33 -24.37 -5.69
C GLY A 1069 -46.89 -25.10 -6.95
N VAL A 1070 -45.77 -25.81 -6.85
CA VAL A 1070 -45.15 -26.56 -7.95
C VAL A 1070 -44.79 -27.94 -7.43
N VAL A 1071 -45.01 -28.98 -8.23
CA VAL A 1071 -44.66 -30.37 -7.92
C VAL A 1071 -43.55 -30.80 -8.85
N TYR A 1072 -42.45 -31.28 -8.28
CA TYR A 1072 -41.28 -31.73 -9.01
C TYR A 1072 -40.90 -33.16 -8.60
N PHE A 1073 -40.44 -33.97 -9.55
CA PHE A 1073 -40.02 -35.35 -9.31
C PHE A 1073 -38.50 -35.41 -9.35
N ALA A 1074 -37.88 -35.51 -8.17
CA ALA A 1074 -36.44 -35.53 -8.02
C ALA A 1074 -35.99 -36.91 -7.54
N ASP A 1075 -35.43 -37.69 -8.45
CA ASP A 1075 -34.81 -38.98 -8.12
C ASP A 1075 -33.49 -38.75 -7.36
N ASP A 1076 -33.17 -39.67 -6.44
CA ASP A 1076 -32.15 -39.46 -5.41
C ASP A 1076 -30.71 -39.61 -5.92
N ASP A 1077 -30.45 -40.29 -7.04
CA ASP A 1077 -29.13 -40.44 -7.67
C ASP A 1077 -28.77 -39.34 -8.72
N ASN A 1078 -29.59 -38.30 -8.80
CA ASN A 1078 -29.43 -37.15 -9.71
C ASN A 1078 -28.80 -35.93 -9.03
N THR A 1079 -28.18 -35.05 -9.81
CA THR A 1079 -27.53 -33.81 -9.32
C THR A 1079 -28.21 -32.58 -9.91
N TYR A 1080 -28.49 -31.58 -9.06
CA TYR A 1080 -29.38 -30.45 -9.36
C TYR A 1080 -28.69 -29.10 -9.10
N SER A 1081 -28.86 -28.14 -10.01
CA SER A 1081 -28.47 -26.75 -9.78
C SER A 1081 -29.53 -26.00 -8.97
N LEU A 1082 -29.14 -25.18 -8.00
CA LEU A 1082 -30.05 -24.34 -7.21
C LEU A 1082 -30.91 -23.43 -8.10
N ARG A 1083 -30.37 -22.95 -9.23
CA ARG A 1083 -31.09 -22.11 -10.19
C ARG A 1083 -32.31 -22.82 -10.79
N LEU A 1084 -32.30 -24.16 -10.91
CA LEU A 1084 -33.44 -24.91 -11.43
C LEU A 1084 -34.69 -24.76 -10.55
N PHE A 1085 -34.49 -24.77 -9.23
CA PHE A 1085 -35.57 -24.63 -8.27
C PHE A 1085 -36.19 -23.23 -8.30
N GLU A 1086 -35.39 -22.18 -8.54
CA GLU A 1086 -35.92 -20.82 -8.70
C GLU A 1086 -36.66 -20.63 -10.03
N GLU A 1087 -36.15 -21.15 -11.14
CA GLU A 1087 -36.86 -21.07 -12.43
C GLU A 1087 -38.20 -21.83 -12.40
N MET A 1088 -38.25 -23.02 -11.79
CA MET A 1088 -39.49 -23.81 -11.75
C MET A 1088 -40.60 -23.18 -10.88
N ARG A 1089 -40.33 -22.24 -9.96
CA ARG A 1089 -41.39 -21.53 -9.20
C ARG A 1089 -42.40 -20.83 -10.10
N SER A 1090 -41.98 -20.46 -11.31
CA SER A 1090 -42.81 -19.79 -12.31
C SER A 1090 -43.74 -20.74 -13.10
N THR A 1091 -43.71 -22.04 -12.83
CA THR A 1091 -44.53 -23.06 -13.49
C THR A 1091 -46.02 -22.82 -13.24
N ARG A 1092 -46.84 -22.72 -14.29
CA ARG A 1092 -48.31 -22.64 -14.17
C ARG A 1092 -49.00 -23.87 -14.73
N GLY A 1093 -48.58 -24.29 -15.92
CA GLY A 1093 -48.96 -25.55 -16.56
C GLY A 1093 -47.96 -26.66 -16.23
N VAL A 1094 -47.19 -27.07 -17.25
CA VAL A 1094 -46.06 -27.99 -17.11
C VAL A 1094 -44.82 -27.32 -17.69
N SER A 1095 -43.78 -27.15 -16.88
CA SER A 1095 -42.49 -26.59 -17.30
C SER A 1095 -41.49 -27.69 -17.63
N VAL A 1096 -40.63 -27.45 -18.64
CA VAL A 1096 -39.69 -28.45 -19.17
C VAL A 1096 -38.30 -27.86 -19.46
N TRP A 1097 -37.26 -28.69 -19.39
CA TRP A 1097 -35.86 -28.29 -19.58
C TRP A 1097 -34.95 -29.48 -19.98
N PRO A 1098 -33.69 -29.22 -20.39
CA PRO A 1098 -32.70 -30.25 -20.69
C PRO A 1098 -32.23 -31.02 -19.45
N VAL A 1099 -31.99 -32.32 -19.62
CA VAL A 1099 -31.32 -33.18 -18.64
C VAL A 1099 -30.01 -33.70 -19.23
N GLY A 1100 -28.89 -33.45 -18.55
CA GLY A 1100 -27.59 -34.01 -18.94
C GLY A 1100 -27.51 -35.48 -18.54
N LEU A 1101 -27.03 -36.36 -19.43
CA LEU A 1101 -26.91 -37.79 -19.13
C LEU A 1101 -25.43 -38.15 -18.93
N VAL A 1102 -25.08 -38.67 -17.76
CA VAL A 1102 -23.71 -39.11 -17.48
C VAL A 1102 -23.59 -40.60 -17.81
N GLY A 1103 -22.91 -40.94 -18.92
CA GLY A 1103 -22.54 -42.33 -19.24
C GLY A 1103 -22.84 -42.87 -20.64
N GLY A 1104 -23.21 -42.05 -21.64
CA GLY A 1104 -23.22 -42.53 -23.04
C GLY A 1104 -23.93 -41.66 -24.07
N LEU A 1105 -24.97 -40.92 -23.66
CA LEU A 1105 -25.60 -39.85 -24.43
C LEU A 1105 -25.20 -38.51 -23.80
N ARG A 1106 -25.15 -37.40 -24.55
CA ARG A 1106 -24.73 -36.10 -23.96
C ARG A 1106 -25.84 -35.43 -23.14
N LEU A 1107 -27.07 -35.41 -23.65
CA LEU A 1107 -28.26 -34.82 -23.01
C LEU A 1107 -29.54 -35.27 -23.72
N GLU A 1108 -30.67 -35.18 -23.03
CA GLU A 1108 -32.00 -35.10 -23.67
C GLU A 1108 -32.59 -33.70 -23.45
N ARG A 1109 -33.34 -33.16 -24.43
CA ARG A 1109 -33.98 -31.84 -24.30
C ARG A 1109 -35.22 -31.63 -25.17
N PRO A 1110 -36.15 -30.75 -24.75
CA PRO A 1110 -37.08 -30.10 -25.68
C PRO A 1110 -36.34 -29.30 -26.76
N LEU A 1111 -36.91 -29.25 -27.96
CA LEU A 1111 -36.52 -28.33 -29.03
C LEU A 1111 -37.50 -27.16 -29.03
N VAL A 1112 -36.97 -25.95 -28.89
CA VAL A 1112 -37.77 -24.72 -28.74
C VAL A 1112 -37.58 -23.81 -29.95
N SER A 1113 -38.69 -23.27 -30.46
CA SER A 1113 -38.70 -22.23 -31.50
C SER A 1113 -39.84 -21.25 -31.22
N GLY A 1114 -39.59 -19.95 -31.38
CA GLY A 1114 -40.58 -18.90 -31.07
C GLY A 1114 -41.10 -18.94 -29.62
N GLY A 1115 -40.29 -19.40 -28.66
CA GLY A 1115 -40.69 -19.58 -27.26
C GLY A 1115 -41.65 -20.77 -26.99
N ARG A 1116 -41.84 -21.68 -27.96
CA ARG A 1116 -42.68 -22.88 -27.81
C ARG A 1116 -41.90 -24.15 -28.09
N VAL A 1117 -42.27 -25.25 -27.42
CA VAL A 1117 -41.73 -26.58 -27.74
C VAL A 1117 -42.31 -27.04 -29.09
N VAL A 1118 -41.43 -27.33 -30.05
CA VAL A 1118 -41.76 -27.77 -31.42
C VAL A 1118 -41.31 -29.20 -31.72
N GLY A 1119 -40.61 -29.83 -30.78
CA GLY A 1119 -40.13 -31.20 -30.86
C GLY A 1119 -39.21 -31.53 -29.69
N PHE A 1120 -38.47 -32.63 -29.78
CA PHE A 1120 -37.54 -33.08 -28.74
C PHE A 1120 -36.28 -33.71 -29.36
N HIS A 1121 -35.20 -33.71 -28.61
CA HIS A 1121 -33.96 -34.38 -28.91
C HIS A 1121 -33.69 -35.42 -27.83
N THR A 1122 -33.96 -36.68 -28.16
CA THR A 1122 -33.77 -37.89 -27.33
C THR A 1122 -33.07 -38.95 -28.19
N GLY A 1123 -32.23 -39.77 -27.55
CA GLY A 1123 -31.64 -40.95 -28.19
C GLY A 1123 -32.47 -42.23 -27.99
N TRP A 1124 -33.45 -42.20 -27.09
CA TRP A 1124 -34.19 -43.39 -26.65
C TRP A 1124 -35.70 -43.19 -26.79
N ARG A 1125 -36.28 -43.93 -27.74
CA ARG A 1125 -37.71 -43.93 -28.05
C ARG A 1125 -38.28 -42.52 -28.30
N PRO A 1126 -37.93 -41.87 -29.43
CA PRO A 1126 -38.50 -40.58 -29.83
C PRO A 1126 -39.99 -40.62 -30.15
N GLU A 1127 -40.58 -41.80 -30.37
CA GLU A 1127 -42.00 -42.02 -30.63
C GLU A 1127 -42.93 -41.82 -29.40
N ARG A 1128 -42.36 -41.54 -28.22
CA ARG A 1128 -43.10 -41.24 -26.99
C ARG A 1128 -43.87 -39.91 -27.13
N PRO A 1129 -45.13 -39.80 -26.66
CA PRO A 1129 -45.88 -38.53 -26.64
C PRO A 1129 -45.17 -37.41 -25.88
N PHE A 1130 -44.47 -37.77 -24.79
CA PHE A 1130 -43.55 -36.90 -24.06
C PHE A 1130 -42.22 -37.65 -23.90
N PRO A 1131 -41.27 -37.46 -24.85
CA PRO A 1131 -39.93 -38.04 -24.79
C PRO A 1131 -39.05 -37.16 -23.90
N LEU A 1132 -39.30 -37.27 -22.60
CA LEU A 1132 -38.58 -36.57 -21.53
C LEU A 1132 -37.98 -37.59 -20.56
N ASP A 1133 -37.03 -37.10 -19.76
CA ASP A 1133 -36.56 -37.75 -18.53
C ASP A 1133 -37.43 -37.27 -17.34
N MET A 1134 -37.54 -38.09 -16.29
CA MET A 1134 -38.34 -37.78 -15.09
C MET A 1134 -37.94 -36.45 -14.42
N ALA A 1135 -36.65 -36.13 -14.40
CA ALA A 1135 -36.14 -34.90 -13.81
C ALA A 1135 -36.22 -33.69 -14.76
N GLY A 1136 -36.67 -33.88 -16.00
CA GLY A 1136 -36.75 -32.87 -17.06
C GLY A 1136 -38.00 -31.99 -17.05
N PHE A 1137 -38.91 -32.15 -16.08
CA PHE A 1137 -40.15 -31.38 -16.00
C PHE A 1137 -40.66 -31.13 -14.57
N ALA A 1138 -41.46 -30.07 -14.39
CA ALA A 1138 -42.28 -29.84 -13.19
C ALA A 1138 -43.72 -29.44 -13.55
N VAL A 1139 -44.65 -29.63 -12.61
CA VAL A 1139 -46.10 -29.44 -12.81
C VAL A 1139 -46.66 -28.43 -11.81
N GLY A 1140 -47.46 -27.47 -12.25
CA GLY A 1140 -48.17 -26.56 -11.35
C GLY A 1140 -49.18 -27.32 -10.47
N LEU A 1141 -49.16 -27.08 -9.15
CA LEU A 1141 -50.00 -27.82 -8.19
C LEU A 1141 -51.49 -27.72 -8.53
N ARG A 1142 -51.98 -26.53 -8.89
CA ARG A 1142 -53.37 -26.31 -9.34
C ARG A 1142 -53.75 -27.17 -10.55
N LEU A 1143 -52.85 -27.34 -11.52
CA LEU A 1143 -53.09 -28.20 -12.69
C LEU A 1143 -53.22 -29.67 -12.27
N LEU A 1144 -52.34 -30.13 -11.37
CA LEU A 1144 -52.37 -31.50 -10.85
C LEU A 1144 -53.63 -31.82 -10.04
N LEU A 1145 -54.11 -30.88 -9.23
CA LEU A 1145 -55.32 -31.00 -8.42
C LEU A 1145 -56.59 -30.94 -9.27
N ALA A 1146 -56.59 -30.16 -10.35
CA ALA A 1146 -57.67 -30.13 -11.35
C ALA A 1146 -57.81 -31.45 -12.14
N HIS A 1147 -56.74 -32.25 -12.23
CA HIS A 1147 -56.71 -33.52 -12.97
C HIS A 1147 -56.54 -34.74 -12.03
N PRO A 1148 -57.52 -35.08 -11.17
CA PRO A 1148 -57.39 -36.15 -10.18
C PRO A 1148 -57.19 -37.55 -10.77
N ARG A 1149 -57.47 -37.75 -12.06
CA ARG A 1149 -57.24 -39.01 -12.80
C ARG A 1149 -55.81 -39.16 -13.32
N ALA A 1150 -55.03 -38.08 -13.43
CA ALA A 1150 -53.64 -38.15 -13.88
C ALA A 1150 -52.80 -38.89 -12.82
N ARG A 1151 -52.08 -39.92 -13.24
CA ARG A 1151 -51.20 -40.76 -12.41
C ARG A 1151 -50.11 -41.37 -13.29
N PHE A 1152 -49.04 -41.84 -12.68
CA PHE A 1152 -48.09 -42.71 -13.35
C PHE A 1152 -48.72 -44.11 -13.50
N ASP A 1153 -48.69 -44.70 -14.68
CA ASP A 1153 -49.15 -46.09 -14.86
C ASP A 1153 -47.99 -47.06 -14.53
N PRO A 1154 -48.09 -47.88 -13.46
CA PRO A 1154 -47.06 -48.85 -13.10
C PRO A 1154 -46.93 -50.00 -14.11
N ARG A 1155 -47.83 -50.09 -15.10
CA ARG A 1155 -47.76 -51.04 -16.23
C ARG A 1155 -47.49 -50.33 -17.57
N ALA A 1156 -47.09 -49.05 -17.55
CA ALA A 1156 -46.60 -48.36 -18.74
C ALA A 1156 -45.40 -49.08 -19.36
N GLU A 1157 -45.31 -49.08 -20.70
CA GLU A 1157 -44.15 -49.63 -21.40
C GLU A 1157 -42.87 -48.82 -21.07
N ARG A 1158 -41.69 -49.43 -21.23
CA ARG A 1158 -40.41 -48.82 -20.82
C ARG A 1158 -40.19 -47.45 -21.48
N GLY A 1159 -40.08 -46.42 -20.64
CA GLY A 1159 -39.88 -45.01 -21.05
C GLY A 1159 -41.17 -44.22 -21.26
N PHE A 1160 -42.36 -44.85 -21.20
CA PHE A 1160 -43.65 -44.16 -21.30
C PHE A 1160 -44.21 -43.73 -19.93
N LEU A 1161 -43.44 -43.82 -18.85
CA LEU A 1161 -43.90 -43.51 -17.49
C LEU A 1161 -44.30 -42.04 -17.37
N GLU A 1162 -43.42 -41.15 -17.83
CA GLU A 1162 -43.59 -39.70 -17.90
C GLU A 1162 -44.78 -39.36 -18.82
N SER A 1163 -44.85 -40.02 -19.98
CA SER A 1163 -45.94 -39.86 -20.94
C SER A 1163 -47.31 -40.28 -20.38
N SER A 1164 -47.38 -41.34 -19.57
CA SER A 1164 -48.62 -41.83 -18.95
C SER A 1164 -49.24 -40.82 -17.97
N PHE A 1165 -48.39 -40.01 -17.32
CA PHE A 1165 -48.79 -38.97 -16.39
C PHE A 1165 -49.04 -37.64 -17.10
N LEU A 1166 -48.10 -37.17 -17.93
CA LEU A 1166 -48.20 -35.89 -18.63
C LEU A 1166 -49.34 -35.85 -19.66
N GLY A 1167 -49.62 -36.96 -20.34
CA GLY A 1167 -50.78 -37.08 -21.24
C GLY A 1167 -52.14 -36.99 -20.53
N GLY A 1168 -52.17 -37.08 -19.20
CA GLY A 1168 -53.34 -36.79 -18.37
C GLY A 1168 -53.46 -35.33 -17.90
N LEU A 1169 -52.53 -34.46 -18.33
CA LEU A 1169 -52.40 -33.07 -17.85
C LEU A 1169 -52.33 -32.04 -19.00
N VAL A 1170 -51.58 -32.33 -20.06
CA VAL A 1170 -51.26 -31.38 -21.15
C VAL A 1170 -51.06 -32.09 -22.50
N THR A 1171 -51.00 -31.30 -23.57
CA THR A 1171 -50.41 -31.69 -24.87
C THR A 1171 -49.01 -31.07 -25.02
N PRO A 1172 -48.12 -31.58 -25.90
CA PRO A 1172 -46.77 -31.03 -26.07
C PRO A 1172 -46.71 -29.55 -26.45
N ALA A 1173 -47.74 -29.03 -27.13
CA ALA A 1173 -47.85 -27.61 -27.50
C ALA A 1173 -48.16 -26.66 -26.31
N GLN A 1174 -48.45 -27.21 -25.12
CA GLN A 1174 -48.76 -26.46 -23.90
C GLN A 1174 -47.61 -26.48 -22.87
N LEU A 1175 -46.44 -27.00 -23.24
CA LEU A 1175 -45.25 -27.05 -22.38
C LEU A 1175 -44.56 -25.68 -22.31
N GLU A 1176 -44.18 -25.27 -21.09
CA GLU A 1176 -43.47 -24.03 -20.79
C GLU A 1176 -41.95 -24.29 -20.80
N PRO A 1177 -41.17 -23.79 -21.78
CA PRO A 1177 -39.73 -24.02 -21.78
C PRO A 1177 -39.01 -23.17 -20.72
N ARG A 1178 -38.14 -23.80 -19.93
CA ARG A 1178 -37.25 -23.17 -18.92
C ARG A 1178 -35.79 -23.49 -19.25
N ALA A 1179 -34.87 -23.15 -18.34
CA ALA A 1179 -33.43 -23.27 -18.52
C ALA A 1179 -32.97 -22.59 -19.83
N ASP A 1180 -33.36 -21.30 -19.94
CA ASP A 1180 -33.13 -20.43 -21.09
C ASP A 1180 -33.55 -21.06 -22.43
N ASN A 1181 -34.86 -21.16 -22.65
CA ASN A 1181 -35.48 -21.79 -23.84
C ASN A 1181 -34.93 -23.19 -24.15
N CYS A 1182 -34.66 -23.98 -23.10
CA CYS A 1182 -34.07 -25.31 -23.17
C CYS A 1182 -32.70 -25.36 -23.89
N THR A 1183 -31.86 -24.36 -23.67
CA THR A 1183 -30.46 -24.33 -24.12
C THR A 1183 -29.47 -24.71 -23.00
N GLN A 1184 -29.82 -24.49 -21.74
CA GLN A 1184 -28.94 -24.71 -20.59
C GLN A 1184 -29.31 -26.01 -19.85
N VAL A 1185 -28.31 -26.77 -19.40
CA VAL A 1185 -28.51 -27.95 -18.54
C VAL A 1185 -28.40 -27.53 -17.08
N LEU A 1186 -29.44 -27.77 -16.28
CA LEU A 1186 -29.49 -27.43 -14.85
C LEU A 1186 -29.72 -28.65 -13.94
N VAL A 1187 -29.84 -29.84 -14.52
CA VAL A 1187 -29.94 -31.14 -13.82
C VAL A 1187 -29.23 -32.22 -14.64
N TRP A 1188 -28.59 -33.15 -13.94
CA TRP A 1188 -27.83 -34.25 -14.52
C TRP A 1188 -28.27 -35.58 -13.92
N HIS A 1189 -28.58 -36.56 -14.78
CA HIS A 1189 -28.68 -37.95 -14.38
C HIS A 1189 -27.27 -38.49 -14.15
N THR A 1190 -26.80 -38.33 -12.91
CA THR A 1190 -25.43 -38.66 -12.47
C THR A 1190 -25.22 -40.14 -12.17
N ARG A 1191 -26.31 -40.85 -11.85
CA ARG A 1191 -26.41 -42.32 -11.71
C ARG A 1191 -25.11 -43.01 -11.29
N THR A 1192 -24.81 -42.95 -10.00
CA THR A 1192 -23.69 -43.70 -9.42
C THR A 1192 -23.74 -45.17 -9.86
N GLU A 1193 -22.62 -45.70 -10.38
CA GLU A 1193 -22.54 -47.13 -10.69
C GLU A 1193 -22.90 -47.93 -9.43
N LYS A 1194 -23.62 -49.06 -9.60
CA LYS A 1194 -23.80 -50.01 -8.50
C LYS A 1194 -22.40 -50.36 -7.93
N PRO A 1195 -22.14 -50.11 -6.63
CA PRO A 1195 -20.81 -50.32 -6.09
C PRO A 1195 -20.39 -51.77 -6.28
N LYS A 1196 -19.21 -51.97 -6.87
CA LYS A 1196 -18.65 -53.29 -7.21
C LYS A 1196 -18.02 -53.90 -5.95
N LEU A 1197 -18.87 -54.28 -4.99
CA LEU A 1197 -18.53 -54.73 -3.63
C LEU A 1197 -17.68 -56.02 -3.54
N ARG A 1198 -17.00 -56.47 -4.61
CA ARG A 1198 -16.18 -57.70 -4.64
C ARG A 1198 -15.14 -57.78 -3.52
N GLN A 1199 -14.55 -56.67 -3.12
CA GLN A 1199 -13.59 -56.64 -1.99
C GLN A 1199 -14.30 -56.80 -0.65
N GLU A 1200 -15.46 -56.16 -0.46
CA GLU A 1200 -16.29 -56.33 0.74
C GLU A 1200 -16.85 -57.76 0.83
N GLU A 1201 -17.39 -58.32 -0.27
CA GLU A 1201 -17.78 -59.73 -0.40
C GLU A 1201 -16.63 -60.71 -0.08
N GLN A 1202 -15.38 -60.35 -0.44
CA GLN A 1202 -14.19 -61.13 -0.15
C GLN A 1202 -13.75 -61.00 1.32
N LEU A 1203 -13.87 -59.80 1.90
CA LEU A 1203 -13.59 -59.52 3.31
C LEU A 1203 -14.60 -60.21 4.23
N GLN A 1204 -15.90 -60.19 3.89
CA GLN A 1204 -16.95 -60.93 4.60
C GLN A 1204 -16.65 -62.43 4.64
N ARG A 1205 -16.22 -63.02 3.51
CA ARG A 1205 -15.76 -64.42 3.44
C ARG A 1205 -14.50 -64.72 4.27
N GLN A 1206 -13.75 -63.69 4.67
CA GLN A 1206 -12.58 -63.79 5.55
C GLN A 1206 -12.91 -63.48 7.03
N GLY A 1207 -14.17 -63.21 7.38
CA GLY A 1207 -14.56 -62.74 8.71
C GLY A 1207 -14.04 -61.33 9.04
N ARG A 1208 -13.74 -60.54 8.01
CA ARG A 1208 -13.17 -59.19 8.08
C ARG A 1208 -13.97 -58.15 7.30
N GLY A 1209 -15.24 -58.46 6.99
CA GLY A 1209 -16.17 -57.54 6.34
C GLY A 1209 -16.39 -56.27 7.16
N SER A 1210 -16.91 -55.25 6.50
CA SER A 1210 -17.44 -54.08 7.19
C SER A 1210 -18.56 -54.49 8.15
N ASP A 1211 -18.58 -53.89 9.33
CA ASP A 1211 -19.58 -54.17 10.35
C ASP A 1211 -20.99 -53.78 9.83
N PRO A 1212 -21.96 -54.72 9.73
CA PRO A 1212 -23.29 -54.44 9.20
C PRO A 1212 -24.12 -53.50 10.08
N ASP A 1213 -23.73 -53.31 11.36
CA ASP A 1213 -24.38 -52.36 12.27
C ASP A 1213 -23.77 -50.94 12.17
N ILE A 1214 -22.70 -50.74 11.37
CA ILE A 1214 -22.15 -49.41 11.06
C ILE A 1214 -22.85 -48.80 9.83
N GLU A 1215 -23.54 -47.69 10.07
CA GLU A 1215 -24.38 -47.00 9.08
C GLU A 1215 -23.55 -46.13 8.11
N VAL A 1216 -23.09 -46.71 7.00
CA VAL A 1216 -22.35 -46.03 5.90
C VAL A 1216 -23.24 -45.12 5.06
#